data_AF-A0A6I7XZ85-F1
#
_entry.id   AF-A0A6I7XZ85-F1
#
_cell.length_a   1.000
_cell.length_b   1.000
_cell.length_c   1.000
_cell.angle_alpha   90.00
_cell.angle_beta   90.00
_cell.angle_gamma   90.00
#
_symmetry.space_group_name_H-M   'P 1'
#
loop_
_entity.id
_entity.type
_entity.pdbx_description
1 polymer ?
#
loop_
_entity_poly.entity_id
_entity_poly.type
_entity_poly.pdbx_seq_one_letter_code
_entity_poly.pdbx_strand_id
1 'polypeptide(L)'
;MPTPPDLPAHRAVRRLPIGDVCELLVGLHEGELIVRQLDLVVAGGSRPLRLVREYRSHARVELGFGPGWSYTAGPGFEPDTGGEPVTVTDDRGRVVSLHRDADGLVSKIVDPLGAEAASFAYDRAGRLERHTGADGATTAFLWDADGRLVRVTDPLGDTVEISYDGMFAVSELAWTGPGGRARTAFDYGTDRTVVTGPTGLRTGYVFDGLGRPTAVEYPSGQVLARTRDAGGRRVSVTDTTGATLTRTYDEQGRPVSLRLPTGALSRVTYTPLEGGGTLTALRGPLGNELLLEQDAEGRPVRSRAAGRSADVDRRSYDPVHGGLTEITDGNGARTRFGYDEAGDLTSVTPPAPLGSTVFGYDGLSRITSVTSGAGDRIGHRYDPAGRLTEITDENAGRTLLVLARDALGRVVRKSGPGWSYAFDWVRTARGDRPAVSVRTGEEGSAPELTEASYDSEGALTSFTTPGGTTRYGLDGAGRTESVTTPAGRTARFVRDAAGRPVRVELGAAVQEIRYDASGRRTALTVRGSGGEALLSAEYGYSSGGGADSDLLRWAVTDGEFTGYAYDGLGRLVRAGDTTFAYDGAHHLRRLGTTEFTLNEAGQVARFGDTLFAYDGAGNFTEETNPTGSFRYSATHQTLTGVFGGVQVVDVSYDGLGQETPRRITETTVDGRTVTHVLTHSALGIVRTDDDGVVTDYVRAPDGTLLAVLTAAGRHYWAVTDQQGSVLALIDEEGALAARYRYTAHGAVTASGDAAAANPFRYRGAYQLLRSAHLLDHHLYNGFWGRFTQPDPTGAQYAPYTFSDNDPVNSGTWTRHGFWSVLARPHEPAAEVFFPSAPSPDAAAAATAALTGPGAHLAAPPLIARTSPSRAVTPSYREESSDG
;
A
#
# COMPACT_ATOMS: atom_id res chain seq x y z
N MET A 1 -0.69 5.48 6.42
CA MET A 1 -0.89 4.17 7.09
C MET A 1 -2.33 4.09 7.52
N PRO A 2 -3.08 3.01 7.28
CA PRO A 2 -4.34 2.87 8.00
C PRO A 2 -4.42 1.54 8.76
N THR A 3 -4.32 1.65 10.08
CA THR A 3 -5.45 1.35 11.00
C THR A 3 -6.78 1.64 10.30
N PRO A 4 -7.90 0.92 10.54
CA PRO A 4 -9.19 1.39 10.05
C PRO A 4 -9.24 2.91 10.28
N PRO A 5 -9.49 3.72 9.24
CA PRO A 5 -9.51 5.17 9.42
C PRO A 5 -10.57 5.60 10.47
N ASP A 6 -11.39 4.63 10.85
CA ASP A 6 -12.37 4.52 11.93
C ASP A 6 -11.83 4.33 13.36
N LEU A 7 -10.51 4.16 13.58
CA LEU A 7 -9.96 3.76 14.89
C LEU A 7 -8.55 4.33 15.18
N PRO A 8 -8.35 5.63 15.41
CA PRO A 8 -7.22 6.04 16.25
C PRO A 8 -7.39 5.45 17.66
N ALA A 9 -6.29 5.15 18.34
CA ALA A 9 -6.16 4.22 19.48
C ALA A 9 -7.11 4.40 20.70
N HIS A 10 -7.89 5.50 20.75
CA HIS A 10 -8.73 5.90 21.87
C HIS A 10 -10.24 5.99 21.56
N ARG A 11 -10.67 6.09 20.28
CA ARG A 11 -12.10 6.28 19.94
C ARG A 11 -12.50 5.49 18.70
N ALA A 12 -13.63 4.80 18.77
CA ALA A 12 -14.22 4.12 17.63
C ALA A 12 -15.14 5.09 16.88
N VAL A 13 -14.91 5.27 15.59
CA VAL A 13 -15.73 6.14 14.73
C VAL A 13 -16.17 5.39 13.48
N ARG A 14 -17.26 5.79 12.84
CA ARG A 14 -17.63 5.38 11.48
C ARG A 14 -17.34 6.52 10.52
N ARG A 15 -16.47 6.29 9.54
CA ARG A 15 -16.10 7.27 8.52
C ARG A 15 -16.96 7.19 7.28
N LEU A 16 -17.29 8.35 6.73
CA LEU A 16 -17.82 8.55 5.39
C LEU A 16 -16.96 9.62 4.68
N PRO A 17 -16.13 9.24 3.70
CA PRO A 17 -15.29 10.20 2.97
C PRO A 17 -16.12 11.09 2.04
N ILE A 18 -15.75 12.36 1.93
CA ILE A 18 -16.32 13.34 0.99
C ILE A 18 -15.18 13.97 0.18
N GLY A 19 -14.75 13.27 -0.88
CA GLY A 19 -13.59 13.68 -1.67
C GLY A 19 -12.25 13.49 -0.95
N ASP A 20 -11.20 14.15 -1.46
CA ASP A 20 -9.82 13.97 -1.00
C ASP A 20 -9.49 14.71 0.32
N VAL A 21 -10.25 15.77 0.63
CA VAL A 21 -9.91 16.73 1.69
C VAL A 21 -10.97 16.82 2.80
N CYS A 22 -12.14 16.21 2.63
CA CYS A 22 -13.23 16.25 3.60
C CYS A 22 -13.70 14.85 3.99
N GLU A 23 -14.05 14.66 5.26
CA GLU A 23 -14.64 13.42 5.76
C GLU A 23 -15.58 13.69 6.93
N LEU A 24 -16.63 12.86 7.03
CA LEU A 24 -17.52 12.81 8.19
C LEU A 24 -17.14 11.60 9.02
N LEU A 25 -17.03 11.77 10.33
CA LEU A 25 -16.84 10.71 11.29
C LEU A 25 -17.98 10.77 12.31
N VAL A 26 -18.52 9.60 12.66
CA VAL A 26 -19.52 9.48 13.73
C VAL A 26 -18.91 8.70 14.89
N GLY A 27 -18.82 9.31 16.07
CA GLY A 27 -18.41 8.64 17.31
C GLY A 27 -19.33 7.46 17.60
N LEU A 28 -18.79 6.25 17.66
CA LEU A 28 -19.59 5.04 17.84
C LEU A 28 -20.04 4.84 19.29
N HIS A 29 -19.49 5.54 20.27
CA HIS A 29 -19.91 5.40 21.67
C HIS A 29 -21.02 6.40 22.05
N GLU A 30 -20.87 7.64 21.60
CA GLU A 30 -21.68 8.80 22.02
C GLU A 30 -22.46 9.45 20.87
N GLY A 31 -22.22 9.03 19.62
CA GLY A 31 -22.89 9.57 18.44
C GLY A 31 -22.51 10.99 18.06
N GLU A 32 -21.36 11.49 18.52
CA GLU A 32 -20.86 12.80 18.11
C GLU A 32 -20.55 12.81 16.60
N LEU A 33 -21.14 13.74 15.86
CA LEU A 33 -20.67 14.10 14.52
C LEU A 33 -19.36 14.87 14.60
N ILE A 34 -18.39 14.43 13.79
CA ILE A 34 -17.13 15.12 13.53
C ILE A 34 -17.02 15.36 12.02
N VAL A 35 -16.73 16.58 11.59
CA VAL A 35 -16.36 16.86 10.19
C VAL A 35 -14.90 17.28 10.18
N ARG A 36 -14.06 16.57 9.43
CA ARG A 36 -12.64 16.92 9.27
C ARG A 36 -12.40 17.43 7.86
N GLN A 37 -11.77 18.58 7.78
CA GLN A 37 -11.41 19.24 6.53
C GLN A 37 -9.91 19.56 6.56
N LEU A 38 -9.18 19.13 5.53
CA LEU A 38 -7.81 19.56 5.28
C LEU A 38 -7.86 20.84 4.44
N ASP A 39 -7.41 21.96 4.98
CA ASP A 39 -7.44 23.25 4.28
C ASP A 39 -6.09 23.61 3.66
N LEU A 40 -4.97 23.22 4.28
CA LEU A 40 -3.64 23.52 3.77
C LEU A 40 -2.62 22.46 4.19
N VAL A 41 -1.73 22.12 3.26
CA VAL A 41 -0.50 21.39 3.52
C VAL A 41 0.66 22.22 3.00
N VAL A 42 1.58 22.58 3.90
CA VAL A 42 2.89 23.09 3.52
C VAL A 42 3.86 21.94 3.70
N ALA A 43 4.36 21.40 2.59
CA ALA A 43 5.40 20.38 2.63
C ALA A 43 6.68 20.98 3.22
N GLY A 44 7.65 20.17 3.63
CA GLY A 44 8.80 20.72 4.37
C GLY A 44 8.56 20.76 5.88
N GLY A 45 9.59 20.44 6.65
CA GLY A 45 9.74 20.51 8.10
C GLY A 45 10.51 19.29 8.61
N SER A 46 10.88 19.27 9.89
CA SER A 46 10.96 17.99 10.61
C SER A 46 9.58 17.29 10.60
N ARG A 47 8.49 18.07 10.53
CA ARG A 47 7.10 17.65 10.29
C ARG A 47 6.40 18.63 9.34
N PRO A 48 5.60 18.16 8.36
CA PRO A 48 4.82 19.06 7.50
C PRO A 48 3.78 19.82 8.32
N LEU A 49 3.63 21.12 8.04
CA LEU A 49 2.52 21.92 8.57
C LEU A 49 1.24 21.46 7.86
N ARG A 50 0.26 21.01 8.63
CA ARG A 50 -1.05 20.59 8.12
C ARG A 50 -2.13 21.32 8.89
N LEU A 51 -2.79 22.27 8.23
CA LEU A 51 -3.95 22.94 8.80
C LEU A 51 -5.18 22.08 8.54
N VAL A 52 -5.68 21.44 9.61
CA VAL A 52 -6.88 20.62 9.60
C VAL A 52 -7.91 21.27 10.49
N ARG A 53 -9.07 21.61 9.92
CA ARG A 53 -10.24 22.03 10.67
C ARG A 53 -11.09 20.82 11.06
N GLU A 54 -11.63 20.89 12.26
CA GLU A 54 -12.49 19.85 12.82
C GLU A 54 -13.72 20.48 13.47
N TYR A 55 -14.89 20.19 12.92
CA TYR A 55 -16.17 20.45 13.56
C TYR A 55 -16.49 19.30 14.50
N ARG A 56 -17.03 19.62 15.67
CA ARG A 56 -17.52 18.66 16.65
C ARG A 56 -18.86 19.09 17.19
N SER A 57 -19.87 18.25 16.98
CA SER A 57 -21.26 18.55 17.39
C SER A 57 -21.47 18.66 18.90
N HIS A 58 -20.62 18.05 19.74
CA HIS A 58 -20.71 18.18 21.21
C HIS A 58 -19.78 19.26 21.77
N ALA A 59 -18.87 19.80 20.95
CA ALA A 59 -17.90 20.79 21.40
C ALA A 59 -18.50 22.20 21.48
N ARG A 60 -18.11 22.94 22.52
CA ARG A 60 -18.44 24.38 22.68
C ARG A 60 -17.28 25.31 22.34
N VAL A 61 -16.18 24.77 21.79
CA VAL A 61 -14.93 25.53 21.61
C VAL A 61 -15.04 26.44 20.37
N GLU A 62 -14.60 27.68 20.51
CA GLU A 62 -14.58 28.72 19.47
C GLU A 62 -13.13 29.12 19.17
N LEU A 63 -12.49 28.49 18.17
CA LEU A 63 -11.15 28.88 17.69
C LEU A 63 -11.25 29.65 16.36
N GLY A 64 -12.14 30.64 16.31
CA GLY A 64 -12.24 31.60 15.19
C GLY A 64 -12.98 31.10 13.95
N PHE A 65 -13.36 29.84 13.82
CA PHE A 65 -14.15 29.32 12.69
C PHE A 65 -15.65 29.17 12.99
N GLY A 66 -16.13 29.85 14.03
CA GLY A 66 -17.51 29.76 14.50
C GLY A 66 -17.80 28.58 15.44
N PRO A 67 -19.05 28.44 15.92
CA PRO A 67 -19.42 27.45 16.93
C PRO A 67 -19.12 26.01 16.51
N GLY A 68 -18.46 25.26 17.41
CA GLY A 68 -18.15 23.84 17.23
C GLY A 68 -16.95 23.54 16.34
N TRP A 69 -16.34 24.55 15.70
CA TRP A 69 -15.15 24.39 14.87
C TRP A 69 -13.87 24.68 15.65
N SER A 70 -12.91 23.79 15.47
CA SER A 70 -11.53 23.91 15.91
C SER A 70 -10.59 23.73 14.73
N TYR A 71 -9.32 24.07 14.90
CA TYR A 71 -8.29 23.73 13.95
C TYR A 71 -7.00 23.31 14.66
N THR A 72 -6.19 22.51 13.97
CA THR A 72 -4.83 22.19 14.38
C THR A 72 -3.90 22.39 13.19
N ALA A 73 -2.68 22.87 13.44
CA ALA A 73 -1.62 22.97 12.44
C ALA A 73 -0.62 21.80 12.51
N GLY A 74 -0.85 20.86 13.45
CA GLY A 74 0.09 19.83 13.85
C GLY A 74 0.81 20.15 15.17
N PRO A 75 1.60 19.21 15.72
CA PRO A 75 2.32 19.41 16.98
C PRO A 75 3.51 20.38 16.80
N GLY A 76 3.68 21.32 17.73
CA GLY A 76 4.81 22.27 17.73
C GLY A 76 4.52 23.61 17.04
N PHE A 77 3.27 23.85 16.66
CA PHE A 77 2.85 25.08 16.00
C PHE A 77 1.86 25.81 16.93
N GLU A 78 2.26 26.98 17.44
CA GLU A 78 1.41 27.81 18.31
C GLU A 78 0.94 29.05 17.54
N PRO A 79 -0.36 29.39 17.59
CA PRO A 79 -0.84 30.64 17.00
C PRO A 79 -0.28 31.83 17.78
N ASP A 80 0.41 32.74 17.10
CA ASP A 80 0.74 34.05 17.68
C ASP A 80 -0.50 34.94 17.60
N THR A 81 -0.97 35.41 18.77
CA THR A 81 -2.21 36.17 18.93
C THR A 81 -1.98 37.67 19.17
N GLY A 82 -0.78 38.19 18.87
CA GLY A 82 -0.39 39.59 19.13
C GLY A 82 -1.19 40.71 18.45
N GLY A 83 -2.24 40.40 17.68
CA GLY A 83 -3.11 41.29 16.88
C GLY A 83 -3.56 40.61 15.58
N GLU A 84 -4.47 41.21 14.80
CA GLU A 84 -4.85 40.70 13.46
C GLU A 84 -3.63 40.65 12.51
N PRO A 85 -3.37 39.59 11.68
CA PRO A 85 -3.93 38.24 11.58
C PRO A 85 -3.29 37.21 12.53
N VAL A 86 -3.94 36.05 12.74
CA VAL A 86 -3.33 34.93 13.48
C VAL A 86 -2.30 34.25 12.58
N THR A 87 -1.06 34.11 13.05
CA THR A 87 -0.01 33.46 12.29
C THR A 87 0.32 32.09 12.88
N VAL A 88 0.63 31.15 11.98
CA VAL A 88 1.14 29.83 12.32
C VAL A 88 2.48 29.68 11.63
N THR A 89 3.54 29.54 12.42
CA THR A 89 4.90 29.46 11.91
C THR A 89 5.43 28.05 12.05
N ASP A 90 6.03 27.51 11.00
CA ASP A 90 6.67 26.21 11.07
C ASP A 90 8.06 26.23 11.72
N ASP A 91 8.63 25.05 11.93
CA ASP A 91 9.98 24.87 12.49
C ASP A 91 11.10 25.45 11.60
N ARG A 92 10.73 26.00 10.43
CA ARG A 92 11.63 26.61 9.44
C ARG A 92 11.35 28.10 9.24
N GLY A 93 10.45 28.70 10.03
CA GLY A 93 10.12 30.11 9.96
C GLY A 93 9.16 30.51 8.84
N ARG A 94 8.56 29.56 8.10
CA ARG A 94 7.51 29.86 7.11
C ARG A 94 6.19 30.14 7.82
N VAL A 95 5.50 31.19 7.39
CA VAL A 95 4.33 31.73 8.09
C VAL A 95 3.06 31.51 7.27
N VAL A 96 2.10 30.80 7.84
CA VAL A 96 0.71 30.74 7.37
C VAL A 96 -0.09 31.80 8.13
N SER A 97 -0.93 32.58 7.43
CA SER A 97 -1.74 33.64 8.05
C SER A 97 -3.24 33.34 7.96
N LEU A 98 -3.95 33.44 9.07
CA LEU A 98 -5.40 33.34 9.17
C LEU A 98 -5.96 34.75 9.42
N HIS A 99 -6.63 35.31 8.42
CA HIS A 99 -7.23 36.65 8.51
C HIS A 99 -8.62 36.56 9.10
N ARG A 100 -8.97 37.44 10.04
CA ARG A 100 -10.33 37.49 10.58
C ARG A 100 -11.13 38.64 9.95
N ASP A 101 -12.45 38.51 9.99
CA ASP A 101 -13.40 39.55 9.62
C ASP A 101 -13.73 40.46 10.83
N ALA A 102 -14.68 41.38 10.64
CA ALA A 102 -15.09 42.33 11.68
C ALA A 102 -15.74 41.67 12.90
N ASP A 103 -16.24 40.44 12.77
CA ASP A 103 -16.84 39.65 13.85
C ASP A 103 -15.79 38.73 14.53
N GLY A 104 -14.52 38.82 14.11
CA GLY A 104 -13.42 38.04 14.65
C GLY A 104 -13.36 36.60 14.12
N LEU A 105 -14.15 36.28 13.10
CA LEU A 105 -14.18 34.96 12.46
C LEU A 105 -13.16 34.89 11.32
N VAL A 106 -12.48 33.75 11.17
CA VAL A 106 -11.47 33.56 10.13
C VAL A 106 -12.14 33.59 8.76
N SER A 107 -11.83 34.60 7.96
CA SER A 107 -12.38 34.81 6.62
C SER A 107 -11.55 34.14 5.52
N LYS A 108 -10.23 34.01 5.71
CA LYS A 108 -9.34 33.32 4.78
C LYS A 108 -8.04 32.82 5.42
N ILE A 109 -7.47 31.78 4.81
CA ILE A 109 -6.11 31.28 5.05
C ILE A 109 -5.22 31.71 3.89
N VAL A 110 -4.04 32.24 4.21
CA VAL A 110 -3.00 32.62 3.25
C VAL A 110 -1.76 31.76 3.49
N ASP A 111 -1.25 31.14 2.44
CA ASP A 111 -0.06 30.29 2.48
C ASP A 111 1.24 31.11 2.66
N PRO A 112 2.40 30.46 2.89
CA PRO A 112 3.67 31.16 3.04
C PRO A 112 4.16 31.95 1.81
N LEU A 113 3.57 31.72 0.63
CA LEU A 113 3.87 32.48 -0.59
C LEU A 113 2.92 33.65 -0.80
N GLY A 114 1.96 33.87 0.09
CA GLY A 114 0.96 34.94 0.01
C GLY A 114 -0.27 34.59 -0.83
N ALA A 115 -0.43 33.34 -1.28
CA ALA A 115 -1.60 32.90 -2.01
C ALA A 115 -2.75 32.53 -1.06
N GLU A 116 -3.99 32.84 -1.46
CA GLU A 116 -5.17 32.41 -0.70
C GLU A 116 -5.35 30.89 -0.84
N ALA A 117 -5.21 30.18 0.28
CA ALA A 117 -5.35 28.73 0.33
C ALA A 117 -6.81 28.28 0.57
N ALA A 118 -7.59 29.09 1.28
CA ALA A 118 -9.00 28.85 1.52
C ALA A 118 -9.72 30.14 1.97
N SER A 119 -11.02 30.24 1.72
CA SER A 119 -11.90 31.27 2.27
C SER A 119 -13.22 30.71 2.82
N PHE A 120 -13.81 31.48 3.73
CA PHE A 120 -14.93 31.07 4.56
C PHE A 120 -16.04 32.12 4.55
N ALA A 121 -17.28 31.66 4.56
CA ALA A 121 -18.45 32.50 4.78
C ALA A 121 -19.31 31.93 5.90
N TYR A 122 -19.90 32.83 6.68
CA TYR A 122 -20.66 32.53 7.88
C TYR A 122 -22.09 33.09 7.75
N ASP A 123 -23.03 32.41 8.39
CA ASP A 123 -24.38 32.94 8.56
C ASP A 123 -24.41 34.05 9.64
N ARG A 124 -25.58 34.67 9.84
CA ARG A 124 -25.77 35.75 10.84
C ARG A 124 -25.49 35.30 12.29
N ALA A 125 -25.52 34.00 12.57
CA ALA A 125 -25.21 33.44 13.88
C ALA A 125 -23.73 33.04 14.01
N GLY A 126 -22.89 33.36 13.02
CA GLY A 126 -21.47 33.04 13.01
C GLY A 126 -21.17 31.58 12.72
N ARG A 127 -22.14 30.79 12.23
CA ARG A 127 -21.91 29.39 11.85
C ARG A 127 -21.40 29.32 10.43
N LEU A 128 -20.41 28.44 10.20
CA LEU A 128 -19.81 28.27 8.88
C LEU A 128 -20.87 27.80 7.88
N GLU A 129 -21.15 28.61 6.87
CA GLU A 129 -22.11 28.29 5.80
C GLU A 129 -21.39 27.71 4.59
N ARG A 130 -20.16 28.18 4.32
CA ARG A 130 -19.41 27.83 3.11
C ARG A 130 -17.91 27.85 3.34
N HIS A 131 -17.23 26.84 2.82
CA HIS A 131 -15.79 26.75 2.64
C HIS A 131 -15.46 26.71 1.15
N THR A 132 -14.48 27.50 0.71
CA THR A 132 -13.94 27.45 -0.66
C THR A 132 -12.43 27.26 -0.59
N GLY A 133 -11.92 26.19 -1.23
CA GLY A 133 -10.48 25.90 -1.29
C GLY A 133 -9.75 26.71 -2.37
N ALA A 134 -8.42 26.57 -2.42
CA ALA A 134 -7.54 27.27 -3.38
C ALA A 134 -7.87 27.01 -4.86
N ASP A 135 -8.50 25.87 -5.17
CA ASP A 135 -8.96 25.50 -6.51
C ASP A 135 -10.38 26.00 -6.85
N GLY A 136 -11.02 26.73 -5.93
CA GLY A 136 -12.40 27.22 -6.04
C GLY A 136 -13.47 26.18 -5.68
N ALA A 137 -13.09 24.94 -5.36
CA ALA A 137 -14.03 23.91 -4.93
C ALA A 137 -14.72 24.33 -3.63
N THR A 138 -16.05 24.22 -3.59
CA THR A 138 -16.87 24.78 -2.51
C THR A 138 -17.66 23.71 -1.78
N THR A 139 -17.52 23.64 -0.45
CA THR A 139 -18.34 22.80 0.42
C THR A 139 -19.29 23.70 1.21
N ALA A 140 -20.58 23.36 1.25
CA ALA A 140 -21.60 24.12 1.97
C ALA A 140 -22.17 23.31 3.14
N PHE A 141 -22.53 24.02 4.21
CA PHE A 141 -23.02 23.46 5.46
C PHE A 141 -24.38 24.07 5.80
N LEU A 142 -25.36 23.23 6.10
CA LEU A 142 -26.71 23.67 6.49
C LEU A 142 -26.97 23.31 7.95
N TRP A 143 -27.47 24.30 8.68
CA TRP A 143 -27.75 24.22 10.11
C TRP A 143 -29.26 24.26 10.36
N ASP A 144 -29.73 23.52 11.36
CA ASP A 144 -31.10 23.64 11.84
C ASP A 144 -31.28 24.82 12.83
N ALA A 145 -32.51 25.02 13.31
CA ALA A 145 -32.83 26.08 14.25
C ALA A 145 -32.14 25.92 15.62
N ASP A 146 -31.73 24.70 15.98
CA ASP A 146 -31.01 24.38 17.21
C ASP A 146 -29.48 24.52 17.03
N GLY A 147 -29.01 24.91 15.84
CA GLY A 147 -27.59 25.09 15.52
C GLY A 147 -26.83 23.81 15.24
N ARG A 148 -27.52 22.71 14.89
CA ARG A 148 -26.91 21.43 14.52
C ARG A 148 -26.67 21.34 13.02
N LEU A 149 -25.54 20.78 12.62
CA LEU A 149 -25.24 20.52 11.21
C LEU A 149 -26.12 19.39 10.70
N VAL A 150 -27.05 19.67 9.79
CA VAL A 150 -28.01 18.69 9.26
C VAL A 150 -27.70 18.28 7.83
N ARG A 151 -26.86 19.04 7.10
CA ARG A 151 -26.47 18.66 5.74
C ARG A 151 -25.11 19.24 5.36
N VAL A 152 -24.31 18.41 4.70
CA VAL A 152 -23.10 18.81 3.98
C VAL A 152 -23.37 18.67 2.49
N THR A 153 -23.12 19.72 1.71
CA THR A 153 -23.19 19.70 0.24
C THR A 153 -21.77 19.84 -0.29
N ASP A 154 -21.34 18.87 -1.09
CA ASP A 154 -19.98 18.82 -1.61
C ASP A 154 -19.82 19.68 -2.87
N PRO A 155 -18.57 19.87 -3.36
CA PRO A 155 -18.28 20.68 -4.54
C PRO A 155 -18.95 20.26 -5.86
N LEU A 156 -19.49 19.03 -5.95
CA LEU A 156 -20.24 18.58 -7.13
C LEU A 156 -21.76 18.78 -6.96
N GLY A 157 -22.19 19.26 -5.80
CA GLY A 157 -23.60 19.47 -5.45
C GLY A 157 -24.28 18.25 -4.82
N ASP A 158 -23.54 17.15 -4.63
CA ASP A 158 -24.04 15.97 -3.93
C ASP A 158 -24.12 16.24 -2.42
N THR A 159 -25.03 15.55 -1.75
CA THR A 159 -25.37 15.87 -0.36
C THR A 159 -25.23 14.67 0.56
N VAL A 160 -24.84 14.96 1.80
CA VAL A 160 -24.97 14.05 2.93
C VAL A 160 -25.91 14.70 3.93
N GLU A 161 -27.06 14.09 4.14
CA GLU A 161 -28.04 14.47 5.16
C GLU A 161 -27.71 13.76 6.47
N ILE A 162 -27.76 14.49 7.58
CA ILE A 162 -27.43 14.03 8.93
C ILE A 162 -28.69 14.15 9.79
N SER A 163 -29.13 13.03 10.36
CA SER A 163 -30.24 13.00 11.32
C SER A 163 -29.73 12.72 12.72
N TYR A 164 -30.42 13.27 13.71
CA TYR A 164 -30.10 13.11 15.12
C TYR A 164 -31.29 12.48 15.87
N ASP A 165 -30.99 11.71 16.91
CA ASP A 165 -31.99 11.23 17.85
C ASP A 165 -32.38 12.30 18.89
N GLY A 166 -33.24 11.92 19.85
CA GLY A 166 -33.69 12.81 20.92
C GLY A 166 -32.61 13.19 21.95
N MET A 167 -31.42 12.57 21.89
CA MET A 167 -30.25 12.87 22.72
C MET A 167 -29.19 13.66 21.96
N PHE A 168 -29.49 14.11 20.73
CA PHE A 168 -28.56 14.82 19.84
C PHE A 168 -27.40 13.96 19.32
N ALA A 169 -27.49 12.63 19.42
CA ALA A 169 -26.55 11.71 18.78
C ALA A 169 -26.95 11.47 17.32
N VAL A 170 -25.98 11.28 16.42
CA VAL A 170 -26.25 11.01 14.99
C VAL A 170 -26.96 9.67 14.82
N SER A 171 -28.23 9.68 14.43
CA SER A 171 -29.01 8.46 14.20
C SER A 171 -28.89 7.93 12.77
N GLU A 172 -28.65 8.80 11.78
CA GLU A 172 -28.54 8.42 10.37
C GLU A 172 -27.61 9.38 9.60
N LEU A 173 -26.78 8.81 8.72
CA LEU A 173 -26.16 9.51 7.58
C LEU A 173 -26.81 8.99 6.29
N ALA A 174 -27.31 9.88 5.43
CA ALA A 174 -27.92 9.52 4.15
C ALA A 174 -27.30 10.28 2.98
N TRP A 175 -27.04 9.59 1.87
CA TRP A 175 -26.43 10.16 0.66
C TRP A 175 -26.94 9.43 -0.59
N THR A 176 -26.55 9.90 -1.77
CA THR A 176 -26.79 9.17 -3.03
C THR A 176 -25.62 8.22 -3.30
N GLY A 177 -25.89 6.91 -3.28
CA GLY A 177 -24.92 5.86 -3.61
C GLY A 177 -25.35 5.02 -4.82
N PRO A 178 -24.67 3.88 -5.06
CA PRO A 178 -25.10 2.91 -6.07
C PRO A 178 -26.56 2.51 -5.88
N GLY A 179 -27.37 2.67 -6.93
CA GLY A 179 -28.80 2.31 -6.91
C GLY A 179 -29.73 3.36 -6.27
N GLY A 180 -29.23 4.55 -5.91
CA GLY A 180 -30.04 5.66 -5.40
C GLY A 180 -29.72 6.01 -3.95
N ARG A 181 -30.74 6.28 -3.12
CA ARG A 181 -30.53 6.69 -1.72
C ARG A 181 -29.88 5.56 -0.91
N ALA A 182 -28.72 5.84 -0.33
CA ALA A 182 -28.01 5.01 0.63
C ALA A 182 -28.07 5.63 2.03
N ARG A 183 -27.99 4.81 3.08
CA ARG A 183 -27.98 5.29 4.47
C ARG A 183 -27.16 4.41 5.41
N THR A 184 -26.50 5.00 6.40
CA THR A 184 -25.93 4.28 7.55
C THR A 184 -26.68 4.75 8.79
N ALA A 185 -27.24 3.82 9.56
CA ALA A 185 -27.99 4.10 10.78
C ALA A 185 -27.24 3.63 12.03
N PHE A 186 -27.47 4.31 13.14
CA PHE A 186 -26.80 4.07 14.42
C PHE A 186 -27.85 3.90 15.53
N ASP A 187 -27.82 2.74 16.18
CA ASP A 187 -28.65 2.43 17.34
C ASP A 187 -27.75 2.40 18.59
N TYR A 188 -27.84 3.43 19.43
CA TYR A 188 -27.07 3.55 20.67
C TYR A 188 -27.78 2.87 21.85
N GLY A 189 -27.06 2.05 22.59
CA GLY A 189 -27.43 1.46 23.88
C GLY A 189 -26.48 1.94 24.99
N THR A 190 -26.62 1.38 26.19
CA THR A 190 -25.85 1.81 27.37
C THR A 190 -24.33 1.60 27.27
N ASP A 191 -23.92 0.49 26.66
CA ASP A 191 -22.53 0.01 26.55
C ASP A 191 -22.25 -0.59 25.17
N ARG A 192 -23.18 -0.37 24.22
CA ARG A 192 -23.17 -0.99 22.90
C ARG A 192 -23.79 -0.07 21.86
N THR A 193 -23.23 -0.10 20.66
CA THR A 193 -23.81 0.54 19.47
C THR A 193 -23.97 -0.48 18.35
N VAL A 194 -25.10 -0.44 17.64
CA VAL A 194 -25.30 -1.22 16.42
C VAL A 194 -25.30 -0.29 15.23
N VAL A 195 -24.34 -0.49 14.33
CA VAL A 195 -24.25 0.23 13.06
C VAL A 195 -24.92 -0.63 11.99
N THR A 196 -25.93 -0.07 11.31
CA THR A 196 -26.59 -0.71 10.16
C THR A 196 -26.15 0.02 8.90
N GLY A 197 -25.35 -0.64 8.06
CA GLY A 197 -24.88 -0.11 6.79
C GLY A 197 -25.99 -0.02 5.72
N PRO A 198 -25.73 0.59 4.56
CA PRO A 198 -26.72 0.81 3.51
C PRO A 198 -27.20 -0.46 2.80
N THR A 199 -26.52 -1.59 3.01
CA THR A 199 -26.95 -2.92 2.55
C THR A 199 -27.78 -3.69 3.60
N GLY A 200 -28.01 -3.08 4.78
CA GLY A 200 -28.71 -3.71 5.90
C GLY A 200 -27.83 -4.60 6.79
N LEU A 201 -26.53 -4.72 6.47
CA LEU A 201 -25.56 -5.43 7.31
C LEU A 201 -25.38 -4.69 8.65
N ARG A 202 -25.38 -5.46 9.75
CA ARG A 202 -25.33 -4.94 11.11
C ARG A 202 -24.02 -5.31 11.78
N THR A 203 -23.31 -4.32 12.30
CA THR A 203 -22.09 -4.51 13.09
C THR A 203 -22.30 -3.95 14.49
N GLY A 204 -22.12 -4.79 15.51
CA GLY A 204 -22.20 -4.40 16.91
C GLY A 204 -20.83 -3.97 17.45
N TYR A 205 -20.78 -2.90 18.23
CA TYR A 205 -19.59 -2.44 18.95
C TYR A 205 -19.91 -2.40 20.43
N VAL A 206 -19.08 -3.04 21.26
CA VAL A 206 -19.23 -3.04 22.72
C VAL A 206 -18.11 -2.20 23.31
N PHE A 207 -18.43 -1.41 24.34
CA PHE A 207 -17.51 -0.46 24.95
C PHE A 207 -17.27 -0.76 26.43
N ASP A 208 -16.13 -0.31 26.95
CA ASP A 208 -15.94 -0.19 28.39
C ASP A 208 -16.52 1.13 28.92
N GLY A 209 -16.50 1.33 30.24
CA GLY A 209 -17.00 2.57 30.87
C GLY A 209 -16.24 3.85 30.51
N LEU A 210 -15.17 3.76 29.71
CA LEU A 210 -14.43 4.89 29.16
C LEU A 210 -14.71 5.09 27.65
N GLY A 211 -15.70 4.40 27.10
CA GLY A 211 -16.10 4.50 25.69
C GLY A 211 -15.13 3.85 24.71
N ARG A 212 -14.22 2.98 25.18
CA ARG A 212 -13.23 2.31 24.33
C ARG A 212 -13.77 0.96 23.86
N PRO A 213 -13.60 0.59 22.58
CA PRO A 213 -14.16 -0.66 22.05
C PRO A 213 -13.46 -1.89 22.65
N THR A 214 -14.25 -2.79 23.24
CA THR A 214 -13.82 -4.07 23.83
C THR A 214 -14.21 -5.26 22.95
N ALA A 215 -15.29 -5.15 22.16
CA ALA A 215 -15.67 -6.17 21.19
C ALA A 215 -16.29 -5.58 19.92
N VAL A 216 -16.16 -6.31 18.82
CA VAL A 216 -16.86 -6.06 17.55
C VAL A 216 -17.58 -7.34 17.14
N GLU A 217 -18.89 -7.26 16.99
CA GLU A 217 -19.75 -8.33 16.50
C GLU A 217 -20.05 -8.09 15.02
N TYR A 218 -19.54 -8.96 14.15
CA TYR A 218 -19.71 -8.88 12.70
C TYR A 218 -21.10 -9.33 12.26
N PRO A 219 -21.55 -8.96 11.06
CA PRO A 219 -22.84 -9.44 10.52
C PRO A 219 -22.98 -10.96 10.46
N SER A 220 -21.87 -11.70 10.43
CA SER A 220 -21.82 -13.17 10.52
C SER A 220 -22.15 -13.73 11.91
N GLY A 221 -22.34 -12.90 12.93
CA GLY A 221 -22.49 -13.29 14.34
C GLY A 221 -21.17 -13.61 15.05
N GLN A 222 -20.03 -13.46 14.37
CA GLN A 222 -18.71 -13.70 14.94
C GLN A 222 -18.21 -12.47 15.70
N VAL A 223 -17.45 -12.71 16.77
CA VAL A 223 -16.98 -11.65 17.67
C VAL A 223 -15.47 -11.57 17.65
N LEU A 224 -14.93 -10.38 17.40
CA LEU A 224 -13.55 -10.02 17.73
C LEU A 224 -13.53 -9.35 19.10
N ALA A 225 -12.65 -9.81 19.98
CA ALA A 225 -12.50 -9.24 21.33
C ALA A 225 -11.12 -8.57 21.51
N ARG A 226 -11.09 -7.55 22.36
CA ARG A 226 -9.89 -6.77 22.70
C ARG A 226 -9.85 -6.58 24.21
N THR A 227 -8.67 -6.73 24.80
CA THR A 227 -8.44 -6.36 26.19
C THR A 227 -7.39 -5.27 26.29
N ARG A 228 -7.51 -4.46 27.35
CA ARG A 228 -6.61 -3.35 27.64
C ARG A 228 -6.14 -3.45 29.09
N ASP A 229 -4.97 -2.91 29.35
CA ASP A 229 -4.50 -2.72 30.72
C ASP A 229 -5.08 -1.45 31.37
N ALA A 230 -4.70 -1.18 32.61
CA ALA A 230 -5.12 0.01 33.36
C ALA A 230 -4.73 1.33 32.65
N GLY A 231 -3.63 1.33 31.90
CA GLY A 231 -3.18 2.48 31.08
C GLY A 231 -3.93 2.60 29.73
N GLY A 232 -4.93 1.75 29.47
CA GLY A 232 -5.69 1.77 28.23
C GLY A 232 -4.96 1.21 27.00
N ARG A 233 -3.77 0.64 27.18
CA ARG A 233 -2.96 0.04 26.12
C ARG A 233 -3.51 -1.33 25.77
N ARG A 234 -3.54 -1.68 24.49
CA ARG A 234 -4.14 -2.95 24.03
C ARG A 234 -3.19 -4.13 24.30
N VAL A 235 -3.55 -5.00 25.24
CA VAL A 235 -2.72 -6.14 25.66
C VAL A 235 -3.12 -7.45 24.97
N SER A 236 -4.36 -7.59 24.48
CA SER A 236 -4.72 -8.72 23.63
C SER A 236 -5.72 -8.37 22.52
N VAL A 237 -5.66 -9.16 21.45
CA VAL A 237 -6.69 -9.26 20.42
C VAL A 237 -6.99 -10.73 20.24
N THR A 238 -8.26 -11.10 20.40
CA THR A 238 -8.78 -12.43 20.09
C THR A 238 -9.61 -12.30 18.83
N ASP A 239 -9.18 -12.97 17.75
CA ASP A 239 -9.91 -12.96 16.50
C ASP A 239 -11.20 -13.80 16.57
N THR A 240 -11.96 -13.79 15.49
CA THR A 240 -13.25 -14.48 15.37
C THR A 240 -13.14 -16.01 15.35
N THR A 241 -11.93 -16.58 15.29
CA THR A 241 -11.67 -18.03 15.44
C THR A 241 -11.30 -18.41 16.88
N GLY A 242 -11.14 -17.42 17.77
CA GLY A 242 -10.66 -17.60 19.14
C GLY A 242 -9.14 -17.54 19.28
N ALA A 243 -8.40 -17.33 18.18
CA ALA A 243 -6.96 -17.20 18.21
C ALA A 243 -6.55 -15.87 18.84
N THR A 244 -5.63 -15.92 19.82
CA THR A 244 -5.29 -14.75 20.64
C THR A 244 -3.84 -14.34 20.45
N LEU A 245 -3.65 -13.07 20.07
CA LEU A 245 -2.36 -12.39 20.04
C LEU A 245 -2.25 -11.51 21.29
N THR A 246 -1.09 -11.54 21.96
CA THR A 246 -0.86 -10.76 23.18
C THR A 246 0.36 -9.85 23.08
N ARG A 247 0.26 -8.67 23.67
CA ARG A 247 1.33 -7.68 23.78
C ARG A 247 1.58 -7.36 25.25
N THR A 248 2.83 -7.03 25.58
CA THR A 248 3.18 -6.49 26.88
C THR A 248 3.92 -5.17 26.70
N TYR A 249 3.88 -4.35 27.74
CA TYR A 249 4.42 -3.01 27.77
C TYR A 249 5.29 -2.85 29.01
N ASP A 250 6.29 -1.97 28.93
CA ASP A 250 7.02 -1.52 30.12
C ASP A 250 6.22 -0.48 30.93
N GLU A 251 6.83 0.02 31.99
CA GLU A 251 6.27 1.06 32.87
C GLU A 251 6.02 2.39 32.13
N GLN A 252 6.68 2.62 30.99
CA GLN A 252 6.60 3.87 30.21
C GLN A 252 5.60 3.81 29.04
N GLY A 253 4.82 2.74 28.87
CA GLY A 253 3.91 2.67 27.71
C GLY A 253 4.47 1.98 26.48
N ARG A 254 5.75 1.58 26.48
CA ARG A 254 6.42 1.12 25.26
C ARG A 254 6.29 -0.39 25.10
N PRO A 255 6.04 -0.91 23.89
CA PRO A 255 5.82 -2.34 23.68
C PRO A 255 7.13 -3.13 23.81
N VAL A 256 7.15 -4.14 24.69
CA VAL A 256 8.35 -4.96 24.97
C VAL A 256 8.26 -6.39 24.45
N SER A 257 7.06 -6.93 24.23
CA SER A 257 6.91 -8.25 23.62
C SER A 257 5.63 -8.41 22.81
N LEU A 258 5.70 -9.25 21.79
CA LEU A 258 4.56 -9.75 21.03
C LEU A 258 4.57 -11.28 21.06
N ARG A 259 3.43 -11.89 21.39
CA ARG A 259 3.21 -13.33 21.23
C ARG A 259 2.09 -13.59 20.23
N LEU A 260 2.41 -14.33 19.17
CA LEU A 260 1.43 -14.79 18.17
C LEU A 260 0.57 -15.93 18.74
N PRO A 261 -0.63 -16.19 18.17
CA PRO A 261 -1.49 -17.30 18.60
C PRO A 261 -0.84 -18.69 18.57
N THR A 262 0.13 -18.89 17.68
CA THR A 262 0.95 -20.12 17.58
C THR A 262 2.06 -20.23 18.63
N GLY A 263 2.25 -19.20 19.47
CA GLY A 263 3.21 -19.17 20.55
C GLY A 263 4.55 -18.51 20.22
N ALA A 264 4.83 -18.16 18.95
CA ALA A 264 6.01 -17.40 18.56
C ALA A 264 6.11 -16.10 19.38
N LEU A 265 7.29 -15.84 19.97
CA LEU A 265 7.52 -14.71 20.87
C LEU A 265 8.65 -13.83 20.36
N SER A 266 8.34 -12.56 20.16
CA SER A 266 9.33 -11.54 19.83
C SER A 266 9.46 -10.52 20.94
N ARG A 267 10.64 -9.93 21.07
CA ARG A 267 10.96 -8.99 22.15
C ARG A 267 11.70 -7.78 21.63
N VAL A 268 11.51 -6.70 22.36
CA VAL A 268 12.20 -5.43 22.16
C VAL A 268 12.78 -4.98 23.49
N THR A 269 14.00 -4.44 23.46
CA THR A 269 14.70 -3.96 24.66
C THR A 269 15.03 -2.48 24.53
N TYR A 270 14.90 -1.75 25.65
CA TYR A 270 15.20 -0.33 25.76
C TYR A 270 16.30 -0.07 26.79
N THR A 271 17.00 1.05 26.69
CA THR A 271 17.88 1.52 27.77
C THR A 271 17.07 1.86 29.04
N PRO A 272 17.62 1.61 30.25
CA PRO A 272 17.00 2.04 31.51
C PRO A 272 17.17 3.55 31.79
N LEU A 273 16.09 4.17 32.31
CA LEU A 273 15.99 5.42 33.11
C LEU A 273 15.83 6.83 32.48
N GLU A 274 15.14 7.66 33.31
CA GLU A 274 14.88 9.11 33.34
C GLU A 274 15.08 9.90 32.02
N GLY A 275 14.10 9.84 31.12
CA GLY A 275 14.13 10.63 29.88
C GLY A 275 13.49 9.97 28.66
N GLY A 276 12.91 8.77 28.80
CA GLY A 276 12.12 8.13 27.74
C GLY A 276 12.79 6.96 27.00
N GLY A 277 14.03 6.58 27.38
CA GLY A 277 14.80 5.38 26.96
C GLY A 277 14.79 4.98 25.48
N THR A 278 15.97 4.75 24.92
CA THR A 278 16.19 4.44 23.50
C THR A 278 16.05 2.95 23.18
N LEU A 279 15.64 2.62 21.96
CA LEU A 279 15.55 1.24 21.46
C LEU A 279 16.97 0.67 21.27
N THR A 280 17.25 -0.50 21.86
CA THR A 280 18.61 -1.10 21.84
C THR A 280 18.68 -2.46 21.16
N ALA A 281 17.61 -3.26 21.21
CA ALA A 281 17.61 -4.58 20.61
C ALA A 281 16.23 -5.01 20.14
N LEU A 282 16.20 -5.67 18.99
CA LEU A 282 15.04 -6.35 18.42
C LEU A 282 15.36 -7.84 18.34
N ARG A 283 14.48 -8.69 18.88
CA ARG A 283 14.68 -10.15 18.91
C ARG A 283 13.48 -10.88 18.36
N GLY A 284 13.70 -11.68 17.32
CA GLY A 284 12.66 -12.50 16.67
C GLY A 284 12.41 -13.84 17.40
N PRO A 285 11.43 -14.63 16.94
CA PRO A 285 11.01 -15.88 17.60
C PRO A 285 12.08 -16.96 17.68
N LEU A 286 13.04 -16.96 16.75
CA LEU A 286 14.16 -17.90 16.75
C LEU A 286 15.38 -17.41 17.54
N GLY A 287 15.26 -16.29 18.27
CA GLY A 287 16.34 -15.72 19.06
C GLY A 287 17.38 -14.92 18.26
N ASN A 288 17.15 -14.76 16.95
CA ASN A 288 17.92 -13.86 16.12
C ASN A 288 17.69 -12.39 16.53
N GLU A 289 18.75 -11.60 16.52
CA GLU A 289 18.78 -10.29 17.20
C GLU A 289 19.51 -9.22 16.39
N LEU A 290 18.89 -8.05 16.29
CA LEU A 290 19.45 -6.81 15.74
C LEU A 290 19.65 -5.82 16.88
N LEU A 291 20.89 -5.41 17.08
CA LEU A 291 21.33 -4.44 18.08
C LEU A 291 21.41 -3.06 17.44
N LEU A 292 20.95 -2.04 18.17
CA LEU A 292 20.94 -0.64 17.74
C LEU A 292 21.65 0.22 18.79
N GLU A 293 22.54 1.08 18.34
CA GLU A 293 23.04 2.20 19.12
C GLU A 293 22.38 3.47 18.60
N GLN A 294 21.92 4.33 19.51
CA GLN A 294 21.18 5.54 19.19
C GLN A 294 21.87 6.78 19.77
N ASP A 295 21.66 7.93 19.16
CA ASP A 295 22.06 9.23 19.71
C ASP A 295 21.09 9.72 20.81
N ALA A 296 21.33 10.93 21.32
CA ALA A 296 20.51 11.52 22.39
C ALA A 296 19.06 11.81 21.94
N GLU A 297 18.82 11.94 20.64
CA GLU A 297 17.49 12.16 20.04
C GLU A 297 16.78 10.84 19.70
N GLY A 298 17.38 9.68 20.02
CA GLY A 298 16.81 8.36 19.77
C GLY A 298 16.91 7.90 18.31
N ARG A 299 17.77 8.52 17.50
CA ARG A 299 18.01 8.14 16.11
C ARG A 299 19.11 7.08 16.03
N PRO A 300 19.00 6.06 15.15
CA PRO A 300 19.97 4.98 15.07
C PRO A 300 21.26 5.48 14.42
N VAL A 301 22.38 5.41 15.13
CA VAL A 301 23.72 5.77 14.62
C VAL A 301 24.53 4.56 14.17
N ARG A 302 24.18 3.37 14.68
CA ARG A 302 24.85 2.12 14.36
C ARG A 302 23.92 0.93 14.54
N SER A 303 23.98 -0.01 13.60
CA SER A 303 23.21 -1.26 13.66
C SER A 303 24.12 -2.47 13.51
N ARG A 304 23.82 -3.57 14.22
CA ARG A 304 24.63 -4.79 14.23
C ARG A 304 23.78 -6.03 14.49
N ALA A 305 23.96 -7.09 13.71
CA ALA A 305 23.35 -8.38 14.03
C ALA A 305 24.17 -9.12 15.11
N ALA A 306 23.50 -9.77 16.05
CA ALA A 306 24.17 -10.61 17.03
C ALA A 306 25.03 -11.70 16.36
N GLY A 307 26.27 -11.88 16.83
CA GLY A 307 27.22 -12.84 16.27
C GLY A 307 27.97 -12.38 15.01
N ARG A 308 27.69 -11.19 14.45
CA ARG A 308 28.50 -10.58 13.38
C ARG A 308 29.60 -9.68 13.96
N SER A 309 30.78 -9.73 13.35
CA SER A 309 31.90 -8.84 13.69
C SER A 309 31.76 -7.45 13.08
N ALA A 310 31.31 -7.39 11.83
CA ALA A 310 31.02 -6.16 11.10
C ALA A 310 29.62 -5.62 11.45
N ASP A 311 29.50 -4.29 11.38
CA ASP A 311 28.22 -3.59 11.53
C ASP A 311 27.36 -3.82 10.27
N VAL A 312 26.04 -3.72 10.41
CA VAL A 312 25.12 -3.73 9.26
C VAL A 312 25.17 -2.37 8.58
N ASP A 313 25.04 -1.29 9.35
CA ASP A 313 25.37 0.07 8.92
C ASP A 313 25.78 1.01 10.07
N ARG A 314 26.30 2.18 9.66
CA ARG A 314 26.50 3.38 10.49
C ARG A 314 25.87 4.59 9.82
N ARG A 315 25.38 5.53 10.62
CA ARG A 315 24.62 6.69 10.15
C ARG A 315 25.08 7.96 10.84
N SER A 316 25.06 9.07 10.12
CA SER A 316 25.21 10.42 10.67
C SER A 316 24.01 11.28 10.28
N TYR A 317 23.71 12.27 11.11
CA TYR A 317 22.56 13.15 10.95
C TYR A 317 22.99 14.61 10.96
N ASP A 318 22.19 15.44 10.31
CA ASP A 318 22.29 16.89 10.37
C ASP A 318 21.91 17.36 11.79
N PRO A 319 22.72 18.23 12.43
CA PRO A 319 22.48 18.68 13.79
C PRO A 319 21.34 19.72 13.89
N VAL A 320 20.95 20.36 12.79
CA VAL A 320 19.91 21.40 12.74
C VAL A 320 18.58 20.81 12.31
N HIS A 321 18.54 20.14 11.16
CA HIS A 321 17.27 19.67 10.55
C HIS A 321 16.96 18.19 10.86
N GLY A 322 17.93 17.46 11.41
CA GLY A 322 17.74 16.07 11.83
C GLY A 322 17.74 15.02 10.71
N GLY A 323 17.91 15.43 9.45
CA GLY A 323 17.99 14.55 8.28
C GLY A 323 19.27 13.71 8.27
N LEU A 324 19.27 12.55 7.60
CA LEU A 324 20.48 11.74 7.38
C LEU A 324 21.50 12.51 6.54
N THR A 325 22.78 12.50 6.90
CA THR A 325 23.86 13.11 6.09
C THR A 325 24.77 12.07 5.44
N GLU A 326 24.96 10.92 6.09
CA GLU A 326 25.74 9.79 5.56
C GLU A 326 25.19 8.46 6.08
N ILE A 327 25.17 7.44 5.22
CA ILE A 327 25.04 6.03 5.60
C ILE A 327 26.30 5.32 5.11
N THR A 328 26.96 4.55 5.98
CA THR A 328 28.03 3.61 5.62
C THR A 328 27.52 2.19 5.82
N ASP A 329 27.50 1.39 4.75
CA ASP A 329 27.01 0.01 4.80
C ASP A 329 28.04 -0.98 5.40
N GLY A 330 27.65 -2.25 5.53
CA GLY A 330 28.50 -3.30 6.08
C GLY A 330 29.69 -3.70 5.19
N ASN A 331 29.78 -3.20 3.95
CA ASN A 331 30.97 -3.30 3.10
C ASN A 331 31.88 -2.05 3.23
N GLY A 332 31.41 -0.98 3.87
CA GLY A 332 32.12 0.30 4.03
C GLY A 332 31.80 1.32 2.94
N ALA A 333 30.89 1.03 2.01
CA ALA A 333 30.48 1.95 0.97
C ALA A 333 29.56 3.04 1.56
N ARG A 334 29.65 4.26 1.02
CA ARG A 334 28.99 5.43 1.60
C ARG A 334 27.95 6.04 0.68
N THR A 335 26.77 6.30 1.22
CA THR A 335 25.74 7.13 0.60
C THR A 335 25.67 8.47 1.34
N ARG A 336 25.73 9.59 0.63
CA ARG A 336 25.67 10.95 1.19
C ARG A 336 24.38 11.65 0.80
N PHE A 337 23.93 12.56 1.65
CA PHE A 337 22.68 13.30 1.47
C PHE A 337 22.95 14.80 1.66
N GLY A 338 22.49 15.62 0.72
CA GLY A 338 22.59 17.08 0.77
C GLY A 338 21.24 17.73 1.04
N TYR A 339 21.25 18.86 1.75
CA TYR A 339 20.04 19.63 2.08
C TYR A 339 20.26 21.11 1.77
N ASP A 340 19.18 21.84 1.50
CA ASP A 340 19.20 23.31 1.48
C ASP A 340 19.00 23.90 2.88
N GLU A 341 19.01 25.24 2.98
CA GLU A 341 18.75 25.95 4.24
C GLU A 341 17.35 25.66 4.80
N ALA A 342 16.40 25.39 3.90
CA ALA A 342 15.06 24.94 4.23
C ALA A 342 15.03 23.46 4.63
N GLY A 343 16.15 22.73 4.75
CA GLY A 343 16.19 21.34 5.17
C GLY A 343 15.48 20.36 4.23
N ASP A 344 15.25 20.75 2.98
CA ASP A 344 14.74 19.86 1.94
C ASP A 344 15.89 19.09 1.29
N LEU A 345 15.68 17.80 1.00
CA LEU A 345 16.71 16.92 0.46
C LEU A 345 17.05 17.32 -0.97
N THR A 346 18.19 17.96 -1.20
CA THR A 346 18.60 18.46 -2.53
C THR A 346 19.42 17.45 -3.30
N SER A 347 20.09 16.50 -2.65
CA SER A 347 20.85 15.47 -3.34
C SER A 347 20.98 14.16 -2.56
N VAL A 348 21.05 13.06 -3.31
CA VAL A 348 21.51 11.76 -2.81
C VAL A 348 22.64 11.26 -3.69
N THR A 349 23.80 11.05 -3.08
CA THR A 349 25.02 10.56 -3.74
C THR A 349 25.31 9.14 -3.26
N PRO A 350 24.91 8.10 -4.02
CA PRO A 350 25.24 6.71 -3.72
C PRO A 350 26.72 6.40 -4.01
N PRO A 351 27.22 5.21 -3.63
CA PRO A 351 28.54 4.73 -4.04
C PRO A 351 28.69 4.66 -5.56
N ALA A 352 29.90 4.89 -6.05
CA ALA A 352 30.22 4.71 -7.45
C ALA A 352 30.00 3.24 -7.87
N PRO A 353 29.58 2.98 -9.13
CA PRO A 353 29.46 3.93 -10.24
C PRO A 353 28.07 4.58 -10.39
N LEU A 354 27.12 4.40 -9.46
CA LEU A 354 25.86 5.13 -9.55
C LEU A 354 26.09 6.64 -9.45
N GLY A 355 25.35 7.41 -10.25
CA GLY A 355 25.34 8.85 -10.23
C GLY A 355 24.48 9.43 -9.12
N SER A 356 24.63 10.73 -8.85
CA SER A 356 23.82 11.42 -7.85
C SER A 356 22.43 11.75 -8.37
N THR A 357 21.42 11.61 -7.51
CA THR A 357 20.07 12.16 -7.77
C THR A 357 19.97 13.54 -7.17
N VAL A 358 19.42 14.51 -7.91
CA VAL A 358 19.27 15.92 -7.48
C VAL A 358 17.81 16.33 -7.52
N PHE A 359 17.37 17.08 -6.51
CA PHE A 359 15.99 17.54 -6.36
C PHE A 359 15.90 19.05 -6.40
N GLY A 360 14.87 19.56 -7.08
CA GLY A 360 14.45 20.96 -7.01
C GLY A 360 13.11 21.09 -6.29
N TYR A 361 12.92 22.21 -5.59
CA TYR A 361 11.71 22.50 -4.83
C TYR A 361 11.15 23.88 -5.18
N ASP A 362 9.86 24.09 -4.91
CA ASP A 362 9.28 25.44 -4.82
C ASP A 362 9.33 25.96 -3.38
N GLY A 363 8.86 27.20 -3.14
CA GLY A 363 8.88 27.80 -1.81
C GLY A 363 7.93 27.17 -0.79
N LEU A 364 7.09 26.19 -1.19
CA LEU A 364 6.29 25.35 -0.30
C LEU A 364 6.93 23.97 -0.08
N SER A 365 8.20 23.80 -0.46
CA SER A 365 8.94 22.54 -0.38
C SER A 365 8.29 21.39 -1.16
N ARG A 366 7.55 21.68 -2.22
CA ARG A 366 7.04 20.67 -3.16
C ARG A 366 8.08 20.42 -4.23
N ILE A 367 8.32 19.15 -4.59
CA ILE A 367 9.31 18.77 -5.60
C ILE A 367 8.89 19.34 -6.96
N THR A 368 9.72 20.19 -7.56
CA THR A 368 9.50 20.76 -8.90
C THR A 368 10.33 20.05 -9.96
N SER A 369 11.47 19.46 -9.60
CA SER A 369 12.25 18.64 -10.53
C SER A 369 13.03 17.54 -9.82
N VAL A 370 13.27 16.43 -10.52
CA VAL A 370 14.18 15.36 -10.10
C VAL A 370 15.12 15.06 -11.25
N THR A 371 16.43 15.17 -11.03
CA THR A 371 17.46 14.79 -12.00
C THR A 371 18.09 13.47 -11.55
N SER A 372 17.97 12.43 -12.37
CA SER A 372 18.54 11.11 -12.12
C SER A 372 20.06 11.14 -12.22
N GLY A 373 20.73 10.09 -11.71
CA GLY A 373 22.18 9.94 -11.89
C GLY A 373 22.63 9.77 -13.35
N ALA A 374 21.71 9.45 -14.27
CA ALA A 374 21.96 9.42 -15.71
C ALA A 374 21.80 10.81 -16.39
N GLY A 375 21.28 11.81 -15.68
CA GLY A 375 21.07 13.17 -16.18
C GLY A 375 19.65 13.45 -16.71
N ASP A 376 18.73 12.48 -16.62
CA ASP A 376 17.32 12.68 -16.95
C ASP A 376 16.66 13.57 -15.91
N ARG A 377 16.05 14.68 -16.34
CA ARG A 377 15.42 15.69 -15.50
C ARG A 377 13.92 15.68 -15.71
N ILE A 378 13.21 15.27 -14.68
CA ILE A 378 11.75 15.14 -14.65
C ILE A 378 11.13 16.30 -13.88
N GLY A 379 10.38 17.14 -14.58
CA GLY A 379 9.64 18.28 -14.03
C GLY A 379 8.27 17.89 -13.49
N HIS A 380 7.83 18.57 -12.43
CA HIS A 380 6.54 18.38 -11.78
C HIS A 380 5.79 19.71 -11.64
N ARG A 381 4.49 19.72 -11.93
CA ARG A 381 3.62 20.89 -11.74
C ARG A 381 2.44 20.56 -10.84
N TYR A 382 1.97 21.58 -10.11
CA TYR A 382 0.89 21.46 -9.15
C TYR A 382 -0.23 22.48 -9.46
N ASP A 383 -1.45 22.13 -9.08
CA ASP A 383 -2.55 23.10 -9.02
C ASP A 383 -2.45 23.99 -7.76
N PRO A 384 -3.30 25.03 -7.62
CA PRO A 384 -3.32 25.88 -6.43
C PRO A 384 -3.59 25.13 -5.12
N ALA A 385 -4.27 23.97 -5.16
CA ALA A 385 -4.50 23.11 -3.99
C ALA A 385 -3.28 22.21 -3.68
N GLY A 386 -2.18 22.33 -4.42
CA GLY A 386 -0.95 21.57 -4.22
C GLY A 386 -0.99 20.13 -4.72
N ARG A 387 -1.97 19.78 -5.56
CA ARG A 387 -2.07 18.46 -6.18
C ARG A 387 -1.30 18.42 -7.50
N LEU A 388 -0.60 17.33 -7.76
CA LEU A 388 0.15 17.12 -9.01
C LEU A 388 -0.80 17.15 -10.22
N THR A 389 -0.44 17.93 -11.25
CA THR A 389 -1.20 18.09 -12.50
C THR A 389 -0.43 17.64 -13.74
N GLU A 390 0.90 17.80 -13.74
CA GLU A 390 1.72 17.50 -14.91
C GLU A 390 3.08 16.92 -14.50
N ILE A 391 3.58 15.97 -15.30
CA ILE A 391 4.96 15.49 -15.28
C ILE A 391 5.57 15.59 -16.68
N THR A 392 6.77 16.15 -16.76
CA THR A 392 7.48 16.40 -18.03
C THR A 392 8.88 15.82 -18.01
N ASP A 393 9.31 15.23 -19.12
CA ASP A 393 10.74 15.06 -19.44
C ASP A 393 11.26 16.41 -19.93
N GLU A 394 12.02 17.10 -19.08
CA GLU A 394 12.52 18.44 -19.39
C GLU A 394 13.71 18.41 -20.36
N ASN A 395 14.44 17.30 -20.46
CA ASN A 395 15.52 17.14 -21.44
C ASN A 395 14.93 17.06 -22.86
N ALA A 396 13.82 16.33 -23.01
CA ALA A 396 13.12 16.19 -24.29
C ALA A 396 12.07 17.28 -24.56
N GLY A 397 11.74 18.11 -23.57
CA GLY A 397 10.64 19.09 -23.66
C GLY A 397 9.27 18.42 -23.86
N ARG A 398 9.07 17.21 -23.31
CA ARG A 398 7.91 16.35 -23.57
C ARG A 398 7.09 16.13 -22.30
N THR A 399 5.78 16.38 -22.37
CA THR A 399 4.85 15.99 -21.29
C THR A 399 4.65 14.47 -21.28
N LEU A 400 4.88 13.86 -20.12
CA LEU A 400 4.76 12.41 -19.90
C LEU A 400 3.41 12.02 -19.29
N LEU A 401 2.86 12.89 -18.43
CA LEU A 401 1.58 12.68 -17.77
C LEU A 401 0.88 14.02 -17.51
N VAL A 402 -0.42 14.04 -17.78
CA VAL A 402 -1.35 15.09 -17.38
C VAL A 402 -2.49 14.47 -16.57
N LEU A 403 -2.87 15.11 -15.47
CA LEU A 403 -3.98 14.73 -14.62
C LEU A 403 -5.03 15.84 -14.60
N ALA A 404 -6.28 15.47 -14.86
CA ALA A 404 -7.43 16.32 -14.59
C ALA A 404 -8.25 15.74 -13.44
N ARG A 405 -8.68 16.61 -12.54
CA ARG A 405 -9.45 16.25 -11.36
C ARG A 405 -10.80 16.96 -11.37
N ASP A 406 -11.79 16.33 -10.76
CA ASP A 406 -13.01 17.03 -10.41
C ASP A 406 -12.84 17.86 -9.13
N ALA A 407 -13.89 18.57 -8.73
CA ALA A 407 -13.87 19.44 -7.56
C ALA A 407 -13.79 18.66 -6.22
N LEU A 408 -13.90 17.34 -6.23
CA LEU A 408 -13.63 16.48 -5.06
C LEU A 408 -12.16 16.04 -4.98
N GLY A 409 -11.35 16.38 -5.98
CA GLY A 409 -9.96 15.97 -6.10
C GLY A 409 -9.75 14.65 -6.82
N ARG A 410 -10.81 13.95 -7.24
CA ARG A 410 -10.69 12.64 -7.88
C ARG A 410 -10.15 12.79 -9.30
N VAL A 411 -9.26 11.89 -9.72
CA VAL A 411 -8.76 11.88 -11.10
C VAL A 411 -9.90 11.44 -12.02
N VAL A 412 -10.38 12.35 -12.86
CA VAL A 412 -11.40 12.06 -13.90
C VAL A 412 -10.76 11.82 -15.26
N ARG A 413 -9.53 12.30 -15.47
CA ARG A 413 -8.74 12.00 -16.65
C ARG A 413 -7.27 11.90 -16.32
N LYS A 414 -6.59 10.92 -16.90
CA LYS A 414 -5.13 10.91 -17.02
C LYS A 414 -4.72 10.70 -18.47
N SER A 415 -3.65 11.32 -18.93
CA SER A 415 -3.16 11.13 -20.29
C SER A 415 -1.66 11.28 -20.39
N GLY A 416 -1.06 10.51 -21.28
CA GLY A 416 0.34 10.63 -21.67
C GLY A 416 0.47 10.62 -23.20
N PRO A 417 1.69 10.47 -23.71
CA PRO A 417 1.91 10.41 -25.16
C PRO A 417 1.19 9.21 -25.80
N GLY A 418 0.20 9.47 -26.66
CA GLY A 418 -0.51 8.44 -27.42
C GLY A 418 -1.59 7.67 -26.64
N TRP A 419 -1.93 8.08 -25.41
CA TRP A 419 -2.96 7.42 -24.61
C TRP A 419 -3.67 8.35 -23.63
N SER A 420 -4.91 8.03 -23.30
CA SER A 420 -5.66 8.66 -22.20
C SER A 420 -6.63 7.69 -21.55
N TYR A 421 -6.92 7.91 -20.27
CA TYR A 421 -7.96 7.26 -19.50
C TYR A 421 -8.94 8.32 -19.01
N ALA A 422 -10.24 8.04 -19.11
CA ALA A 422 -11.31 8.78 -18.45
C ALA A 422 -11.99 7.87 -17.41
N PHE A 423 -12.36 8.45 -16.26
CA PHE A 423 -12.95 7.73 -15.14
C PHE A 423 -14.25 8.38 -14.68
N ASP A 424 -15.27 7.54 -14.46
CA ASP A 424 -16.47 7.92 -13.72
C ASP A 424 -16.44 7.28 -12.33
N TRP A 425 -16.96 8.02 -11.34
CA TRP A 425 -16.89 7.66 -9.93
C TRP A 425 -18.28 7.48 -9.32
N VAL A 426 -18.37 6.60 -8.33
CA VAL A 426 -19.58 6.41 -7.51
C VAL A 426 -19.23 6.44 -6.03
N ARG A 427 -20.06 7.11 -5.22
CA ARG A 427 -19.87 7.20 -3.76
C ARG A 427 -20.43 5.99 -3.03
N THR A 428 -19.60 5.31 -2.26
CA THR A 428 -20.01 4.18 -1.39
C THR A 428 -19.75 4.54 0.07
N ALA A 429 -20.29 3.76 1.02
CA ALA A 429 -20.01 3.99 2.44
C ALA A 429 -18.51 3.91 2.78
N ARG A 430 -17.72 3.19 1.96
CA ARG A 430 -16.27 3.04 2.10
C ARG A 430 -15.46 4.03 1.25
N GLY A 431 -16.10 5.05 0.68
CA GLY A 431 -15.48 6.06 -0.18
C GLY A 431 -15.80 5.89 -1.66
N ASP A 432 -15.28 6.82 -2.47
CA ASP A 432 -15.56 6.89 -3.89
C ASP A 432 -14.80 5.81 -4.67
N ARG A 433 -15.48 5.14 -5.61
CA ARG A 433 -14.94 4.04 -6.41
C ARG A 433 -15.03 4.34 -7.89
N PRO A 434 -14.03 3.95 -8.71
CA PRO A 434 -14.14 4.05 -10.15
C PRO A 434 -15.16 3.02 -10.66
N ALA A 435 -16.24 3.51 -11.26
CA ALA A 435 -17.31 2.70 -11.84
C ALA A 435 -17.11 2.47 -13.34
N VAL A 436 -16.50 3.43 -14.04
CA VAL A 436 -16.20 3.33 -15.47
C VAL A 436 -14.75 3.74 -15.69
N SER A 437 -14.07 3.03 -16.57
CA SER A 437 -12.76 3.41 -17.09
C SER A 437 -12.73 3.22 -18.60
N VAL A 438 -12.51 4.31 -19.33
CA VAL A 438 -12.39 4.33 -20.80
C VAL A 438 -10.96 4.68 -21.18
N ARG A 439 -10.26 3.74 -21.80
CA ARG A 439 -8.94 3.97 -22.39
C ARG A 439 -9.09 4.32 -23.87
N THR A 440 -8.53 5.45 -24.28
CA THR A 440 -8.38 5.84 -25.69
C THR A 440 -6.90 5.83 -26.04
N GLY A 441 -6.52 5.09 -27.09
CA GLY A 441 -5.14 4.99 -27.57
C GLY A 441 -4.81 5.98 -28.68
N GLU A 442 -3.88 5.58 -29.55
CA GLU A 442 -3.50 6.32 -30.75
C GLU A 442 -4.68 6.48 -31.72
N GLU A 443 -4.58 7.49 -32.58
CA GLU A 443 -5.59 7.82 -33.58
C GLU A 443 -5.94 6.59 -34.43
N GLY A 444 -7.23 6.25 -34.52
CA GLY A 444 -7.73 5.06 -35.21
C GLY A 444 -7.91 3.82 -34.33
N SER A 445 -7.43 3.82 -33.08
CA SER A 445 -7.74 2.74 -32.12
C SER A 445 -9.13 2.92 -31.50
N ALA A 446 -9.89 1.82 -31.37
CA ALA A 446 -11.17 1.83 -30.69
C ALA A 446 -10.97 2.05 -29.17
N PRO A 447 -11.87 2.80 -28.50
CA PRO A 447 -11.82 2.94 -27.06
C PRO A 447 -12.05 1.59 -26.38
N GLU A 448 -11.27 1.33 -25.33
CA GLU A 448 -11.37 0.13 -24.51
C GLU A 448 -12.09 0.49 -23.19
N LEU A 449 -13.24 -0.15 -22.96
CA LEU A 449 -14.12 0.10 -21.82
C LEU A 449 -14.00 -1.02 -20.79
N THR A 450 -13.89 -0.62 -19.52
CA THR A 450 -14.13 -1.50 -18.37
C THR A 450 -15.12 -0.84 -17.42
N GLU A 451 -16.03 -1.64 -16.87
CA GLU A 451 -17.07 -1.16 -15.96
C GLU A 451 -17.09 -2.01 -14.69
N ALA A 452 -17.22 -1.37 -13.55
CA ALA A 452 -17.37 -1.98 -12.24
C ALA A 452 -18.66 -1.50 -11.60
N SER A 453 -19.41 -2.42 -11.02
CA SER A 453 -20.58 -2.09 -10.19
C SER A 453 -20.31 -2.48 -8.76
N TYR A 454 -20.78 -1.64 -7.84
CA TYR A 454 -20.62 -1.84 -6.41
C TYR A 454 -21.98 -1.81 -5.73
N ASP A 455 -22.10 -2.47 -4.59
CA ASP A 455 -23.18 -2.17 -3.66
C ASP A 455 -22.92 -0.84 -2.93
N SER A 456 -23.90 -0.37 -2.16
CA SER A 456 -23.81 0.88 -1.42
C SER A 456 -22.80 0.86 -0.27
N GLU A 457 -22.36 -0.31 0.19
CA GLU A 457 -21.26 -0.46 1.15
C GLU A 457 -19.88 -0.38 0.46
N GLY A 458 -19.81 -0.70 -0.84
CA GLY A 458 -18.61 -0.65 -1.68
C GLY A 458 -18.01 -2.01 -2.01
N ALA A 459 -18.75 -3.10 -1.85
CA ALA A 459 -18.36 -4.42 -2.34
C ALA A 459 -18.60 -4.52 -3.86
N LEU A 460 -17.64 -5.09 -4.58
CA LEU A 460 -17.76 -5.32 -6.03
C LEU A 460 -18.84 -6.37 -6.32
N THR A 461 -19.80 -6.06 -7.18
CA THR A 461 -20.93 -6.94 -7.55
C THR A 461 -20.88 -7.40 -9.01
N SER A 462 -20.29 -6.59 -9.90
CA SER A 462 -19.94 -7.02 -11.26
C SER A 462 -18.75 -6.27 -11.81
N PHE A 463 -18.06 -6.92 -12.74
CA PHE A 463 -16.97 -6.34 -13.50
C PHE A 463 -17.08 -6.75 -14.97
N THR A 464 -17.22 -5.78 -15.86
CA THR A 464 -17.39 -5.97 -17.31
C THR A 464 -16.13 -5.55 -18.04
N THR A 465 -15.63 -6.43 -18.90
CA THR A 465 -14.60 -6.15 -19.90
C THR A 465 -15.21 -6.34 -21.28
N PRO A 466 -14.50 -6.07 -22.39
CA PRO A 466 -15.00 -6.46 -23.71
C PRO A 466 -15.03 -7.99 -23.91
N GLY A 467 -14.66 -8.79 -22.90
CA GLY A 467 -14.83 -10.26 -22.85
C GLY A 467 -16.13 -10.70 -22.17
N GLY A 468 -16.91 -9.75 -21.66
CA GLY A 468 -18.17 -9.98 -20.99
C GLY A 468 -18.10 -9.66 -19.50
N THR A 469 -19.17 -10.01 -18.78
CA THR A 469 -19.38 -9.62 -17.39
C THR A 469 -19.09 -10.77 -16.43
N THR A 470 -18.18 -10.52 -15.49
CA THR A 470 -18.01 -11.32 -14.28
C THR A 470 -18.97 -10.82 -13.22
N ARG A 471 -19.65 -11.73 -12.51
CA ARG A 471 -20.58 -11.39 -11.41
C ARG A 471 -20.07 -11.93 -10.08
N TYR A 472 -20.18 -11.12 -9.04
CA TYR A 472 -19.72 -11.43 -7.69
C TYR A 472 -20.94 -11.54 -6.77
N GLY A 473 -21.25 -12.75 -6.31
CA GLY A 473 -22.28 -12.97 -5.31
C GLY A 473 -21.71 -12.75 -3.91
N LEU A 474 -22.45 -12.07 -3.04
CA LEU A 474 -22.04 -11.72 -1.68
C LEU A 474 -22.74 -12.60 -0.64
N ASP A 475 -22.01 -12.97 0.42
CA ASP A 475 -22.56 -13.65 1.59
C ASP A 475 -23.30 -12.69 2.52
N GLY A 476 -23.93 -13.22 3.58
CA GLY A 476 -24.59 -12.43 4.63
C GLY A 476 -23.66 -11.52 5.45
N ALA A 477 -22.36 -11.50 5.15
CA ALA A 477 -21.38 -10.57 5.72
C ALA A 477 -20.83 -9.57 4.68
N GLY A 478 -21.41 -9.50 3.48
CA GLY A 478 -20.99 -8.58 2.41
C GLY A 478 -19.65 -8.95 1.78
N ARG A 479 -19.21 -10.21 1.91
CA ARG A 479 -17.96 -10.72 1.31
C ARG A 479 -18.30 -11.58 0.11
N THR A 480 -17.38 -11.69 -0.85
CA THR A 480 -17.60 -12.56 -2.02
C THR A 480 -17.73 -14.03 -1.63
N GLU A 481 -18.92 -14.56 -1.86
CA GLU A 481 -19.30 -15.98 -1.72
C GLU A 481 -19.15 -16.72 -3.04
N SER A 482 -19.38 -16.05 -4.16
CA SER A 482 -19.29 -16.68 -5.48
C SER A 482 -18.78 -15.72 -6.55
N VAL A 483 -18.11 -16.27 -7.55
CA VAL A 483 -17.66 -15.56 -8.75
C VAL A 483 -18.15 -16.34 -9.96
N THR A 484 -19.02 -15.72 -10.76
CA THR A 484 -19.53 -16.27 -12.01
C THR A 484 -18.79 -15.63 -13.17
N THR A 485 -18.09 -16.44 -13.97
CA THR A 485 -17.33 -16.00 -15.15
C THR A 485 -18.27 -15.60 -16.29
N PRO A 486 -17.79 -14.86 -17.30
CA PRO A 486 -18.58 -14.55 -18.51
C PRO A 486 -19.10 -15.80 -19.24
N ALA A 487 -18.40 -16.93 -19.12
CA ALA A 487 -18.80 -18.24 -19.65
C ALA A 487 -19.87 -18.95 -18.79
N GLY A 488 -20.38 -18.33 -17.73
CA GLY A 488 -21.39 -18.89 -16.83
C GLY A 488 -20.86 -19.94 -15.85
N ARG A 489 -19.54 -20.08 -15.70
CA ARG A 489 -18.92 -20.99 -14.72
C ARG A 489 -18.82 -20.29 -13.37
N THR A 490 -19.09 -21.00 -12.29
CA THR A 490 -19.13 -20.40 -10.94
C THR A 490 -18.08 -21.04 -10.04
N ALA A 491 -17.25 -20.20 -9.41
CA ALA A 491 -16.48 -20.58 -8.22
C ALA A 491 -17.25 -20.18 -6.95
N ARG A 492 -17.24 -21.03 -5.92
CA ARG A 492 -17.87 -20.74 -4.61
C ARG A 492 -16.87 -20.84 -3.48
N PHE A 493 -16.95 -19.93 -2.52
CA PHE A 493 -16.02 -19.82 -1.39
C PHE A 493 -16.74 -20.16 -0.09
N VAL A 494 -16.32 -21.26 0.53
CA VAL A 494 -16.70 -21.59 1.92
C VAL A 494 -15.60 -21.08 2.83
N ARG A 495 -15.98 -20.32 3.86
CA ARG A 495 -15.06 -19.60 4.72
C ARG A 495 -15.15 -20.06 6.18
N ASP A 496 -14.06 -19.91 6.89
CA ASP A 496 -14.04 -20.07 8.35
C ASP A 496 -14.57 -18.81 9.06
N ALA A 497 -14.45 -18.81 10.40
CA ALA A 497 -14.88 -17.69 11.20
C ALA A 497 -14.03 -16.42 11.06
N ALA A 498 -12.80 -16.50 10.55
CA ALA A 498 -12.01 -15.32 10.18
C ALA A 498 -12.35 -14.80 8.76
N GLY A 499 -13.28 -15.44 8.05
CA GLY A 499 -13.59 -15.08 6.67
C GLY A 499 -12.55 -15.57 5.65
N ARG A 500 -11.64 -16.45 6.05
CA ARG A 500 -10.63 -17.04 5.16
C ARG A 500 -11.25 -18.21 4.38
N PRO A 501 -11.01 -18.36 3.07
CA PRO A 501 -11.50 -19.52 2.33
C PRO A 501 -10.88 -20.82 2.88
N VAL A 502 -11.71 -21.76 3.34
CA VAL A 502 -11.28 -23.11 3.74
C VAL A 502 -11.63 -24.15 2.69
N ARG A 503 -12.56 -23.82 1.79
CA ARG A 503 -12.91 -24.61 0.62
C ARG A 503 -13.33 -23.70 -0.52
N VAL A 504 -12.84 -23.99 -1.73
CA VAL A 504 -13.21 -23.31 -2.97
C VAL A 504 -13.71 -24.36 -3.95
N GLU A 505 -14.97 -24.24 -4.34
CA GLU A 505 -15.59 -25.09 -5.36
C GLU A 505 -15.28 -24.49 -6.72
N LEU A 506 -14.65 -25.27 -7.60
CA LEU A 506 -14.12 -24.85 -8.91
C LEU A 506 -14.80 -25.67 -10.01
N GLY A 507 -16.13 -25.59 -10.08
CA GLY A 507 -16.92 -26.47 -10.94
C GLY A 507 -16.90 -27.93 -10.46
N ALA A 508 -16.35 -28.84 -11.26
CA ALA A 508 -16.28 -30.26 -10.92
C ALA A 508 -15.14 -30.61 -9.95
N ALA A 509 -14.18 -29.70 -9.74
CA ALA A 509 -13.10 -29.85 -8.78
C ALA A 509 -13.32 -29.02 -7.52
N VAL A 510 -12.61 -29.38 -6.44
CA VAL A 510 -12.67 -28.66 -5.16
C VAL A 510 -11.28 -28.49 -4.58
N GLN A 511 -10.97 -27.28 -4.16
CA GLN A 511 -9.79 -26.93 -3.38
C GLN A 511 -10.14 -26.86 -1.89
N GLU A 512 -9.37 -27.52 -1.04
CA GLU A 512 -9.47 -27.46 0.42
C GLU A 512 -8.21 -26.80 0.99
N ILE A 513 -8.38 -25.90 1.95
CA ILE A 513 -7.30 -25.07 2.52
C ILE A 513 -7.33 -25.18 4.04
N ARG A 514 -6.15 -25.34 4.65
CA ARG A 514 -5.99 -25.33 6.11
C ARG A 514 -5.10 -24.18 6.55
N TYR A 515 -5.37 -23.69 7.75
CA TYR A 515 -4.60 -22.63 8.38
C TYR A 515 -4.18 -23.01 9.79
N ASP A 516 -3.10 -22.40 10.28
CA ASP A 516 -2.79 -22.40 11.70
C ASP A 516 -3.56 -21.30 12.46
N ALA A 517 -3.37 -21.26 13.78
CA ALA A 517 -3.97 -20.26 14.66
C ALA A 517 -3.49 -18.82 14.37
N SER A 518 -2.37 -18.64 13.67
CA SER A 518 -1.82 -17.34 13.30
C SER A 518 -2.20 -16.93 11.87
N GLY A 519 -3.26 -17.48 11.27
CA GLY A 519 -3.67 -17.00 9.96
C GLY A 519 -2.97 -17.67 8.77
N ARG A 520 -1.87 -18.42 8.99
CA ARG A 520 -0.99 -18.86 7.90
C ARG A 520 -1.47 -20.15 7.28
N ARG A 521 -1.41 -20.25 5.95
CA ARG A 521 -1.83 -21.46 5.22
C ARG A 521 -0.85 -22.60 5.55
N THR A 522 -1.37 -23.73 6.03
CA THR A 522 -0.57 -24.93 6.36
C THR A 522 -0.75 -26.06 5.38
N ALA A 523 -1.87 -26.10 4.65
CA ALA A 523 -2.08 -27.07 3.59
C ALA A 523 -3.06 -26.57 2.53
N LEU A 524 -2.94 -27.14 1.34
CA LEU A 524 -3.86 -27.02 0.23
C LEU A 524 -3.99 -28.39 -0.47
N THR A 525 -5.20 -28.80 -0.79
CA THR A 525 -5.44 -30.02 -1.58
C THR A 525 -6.52 -29.76 -2.61
N VAL A 526 -6.26 -30.09 -3.87
CA VAL A 526 -7.25 -30.02 -4.95
C VAL A 526 -7.70 -31.43 -5.28
N ARG A 527 -9.01 -31.64 -5.30
CA ARG A 527 -9.64 -32.90 -5.67
C ARG A 527 -10.44 -32.74 -6.96
N GLY A 528 -10.30 -33.70 -7.86
CA GLY A 528 -11.10 -33.74 -9.08
C GLY A 528 -12.50 -34.30 -8.83
N SER A 529 -13.22 -34.55 -9.93
CA SER A 529 -14.63 -34.95 -9.89
C SER A 529 -14.89 -36.31 -9.24
N GLY A 530 -13.91 -37.21 -9.26
CA GLY A 530 -13.96 -38.51 -8.58
C GLY A 530 -13.47 -38.49 -7.12
N GLY A 531 -13.04 -37.33 -6.61
CA GLY A 531 -12.48 -37.15 -5.26
C GLY A 531 -10.99 -37.47 -5.12
N GLU A 532 -10.34 -37.90 -6.22
CA GLU A 532 -8.90 -38.12 -6.31
C GLU A 532 -8.12 -36.82 -6.07
N ALA A 533 -6.99 -36.90 -5.36
CA ALA A 533 -6.13 -35.75 -5.16
C ALA A 533 -5.33 -35.46 -6.44
N LEU A 534 -5.54 -34.27 -7.02
CA LEU A 534 -4.85 -33.80 -8.22
C LEU A 534 -3.59 -33.00 -7.89
N LEU A 535 -3.66 -32.20 -6.83
CA LEU A 535 -2.57 -31.37 -6.32
C LEU A 535 -2.61 -31.38 -4.80
N SER A 536 -1.45 -31.46 -4.16
CA SER A 536 -1.32 -31.23 -2.72
C SER A 536 -0.11 -30.35 -2.42
N ALA A 537 -0.29 -29.42 -1.48
CA ALA A 537 0.78 -28.61 -0.93
C ALA A 537 0.66 -28.55 0.59
N GLU A 538 1.77 -28.71 1.31
CA GLU A 538 1.87 -28.54 2.75
C GLU A 538 2.97 -27.55 3.10
N TYR A 539 2.77 -26.77 4.15
CA TYR A 539 3.67 -25.69 4.58
C TYR A 539 3.90 -25.78 6.08
N GLY A 540 5.17 -25.76 6.50
CA GLY A 540 5.55 -25.76 7.91
C GLY A 540 6.35 -24.55 8.29
N TYR A 541 6.00 -23.95 9.43
CA TYR A 541 6.61 -22.74 9.97
C TYR A 541 7.46 -23.01 11.24
N SER A 542 7.46 -24.25 11.73
CA SER A 542 8.22 -24.65 12.91
C SER A 542 9.68 -24.96 12.58
N SER A 543 10.57 -24.54 13.48
CA SER A 543 11.96 -24.98 13.53
C SER A 543 12.08 -26.48 13.84
N GLY A 544 13.29 -27.04 13.68
CA GLY A 544 13.58 -28.45 14.00
C GLY A 544 13.31 -28.86 15.45
N GLY A 545 13.17 -27.90 16.37
CA GLY A 545 12.76 -28.12 17.77
C GLY A 545 11.26 -27.96 18.04
N GLY A 546 10.44 -27.77 17.00
CA GLY A 546 8.98 -27.60 17.11
C GLY A 546 8.51 -26.18 17.39
N ALA A 547 9.39 -25.28 17.83
CA ALA A 547 9.06 -23.86 18.05
C ALA A 547 8.74 -23.16 16.73
N ASP A 548 7.67 -22.36 16.71
CA ASP A 548 7.30 -21.53 15.57
C ASP A 548 8.36 -20.46 15.27
N SER A 549 8.79 -20.42 14.01
CA SER A 549 9.82 -19.52 13.54
C SER A 549 9.32 -18.21 12.97
N ASP A 550 8.01 -18.01 12.85
CA ASP A 550 7.31 -16.98 12.05
C ASP A 550 7.51 -17.03 10.52
N LEU A 551 8.59 -17.66 10.04
CA LEU A 551 8.93 -17.86 8.62
C LEU A 551 8.59 -19.28 8.13
N LEU A 552 8.41 -19.44 6.82
CA LEU A 552 8.28 -20.75 6.17
C LEU A 552 9.58 -21.55 6.32
N ARG A 553 9.52 -22.75 6.91
CA ARG A 553 10.68 -23.62 7.17
C ARG A 553 10.77 -24.81 6.24
N TRP A 554 9.64 -25.27 5.72
CA TRP A 554 9.60 -26.28 4.69
C TRP A 554 8.29 -26.22 3.92
N ALA A 555 8.30 -26.73 2.70
CA ALA A 555 7.11 -26.99 1.90
C ALA A 555 7.18 -28.39 1.29
N VAL A 556 6.04 -29.03 1.09
CA VAL A 556 5.89 -30.27 0.32
C VAL A 556 4.87 -30.02 -0.77
N THR A 557 5.26 -30.11 -2.05
CA THR A 557 4.34 -29.92 -3.18
C THR A 557 4.34 -31.16 -4.07
N ASP A 558 3.19 -31.85 -4.14
CA ASP A 558 3.03 -33.18 -4.76
C ASP A 558 4.13 -34.17 -4.34
N GLY A 559 4.39 -34.24 -3.03
CA GLY A 559 5.40 -35.13 -2.45
C GLY A 559 6.85 -34.64 -2.54
N GLU A 560 7.12 -33.53 -3.24
CA GLU A 560 8.48 -32.95 -3.31
C GLU A 560 8.74 -32.04 -2.11
N PHE A 561 9.70 -32.41 -1.26
CA PHE A 561 10.09 -31.65 -0.08
C PHE A 561 11.13 -30.58 -0.40
N THR A 562 10.89 -29.34 0.05
CA THR A 562 11.86 -28.24 0.03
C THR A 562 12.02 -27.69 1.44
N GLY A 563 13.22 -27.80 2.02
CA GLY A 563 13.55 -27.19 3.31
C GLY A 563 14.18 -25.80 3.15
N TYR A 564 13.74 -24.84 3.96
CA TYR A 564 14.24 -23.46 3.97
C TYR A 564 15.06 -23.18 5.24
N ALA A 565 16.16 -22.44 5.07
CA ALA A 565 16.99 -21.97 6.17
C ALA A 565 17.35 -20.50 5.99
N TYR A 566 17.50 -19.80 7.12
CA TYR A 566 17.75 -18.36 7.17
C TYR A 566 18.94 -18.06 8.07
N ASP A 567 19.63 -16.94 7.82
CA ASP A 567 20.63 -16.43 8.75
C ASP A 567 20.02 -15.56 9.87
N GLY A 568 20.86 -15.03 10.77
CA GLY A 568 20.43 -14.21 11.91
C GLY A 568 19.76 -12.89 11.54
N LEU A 569 19.71 -12.50 10.26
CA LEU A 569 18.98 -11.33 9.76
C LEU A 569 17.75 -11.73 8.93
N GLY A 570 17.36 -13.01 8.94
CA GLY A 570 16.19 -13.49 8.21
C GLY A 570 16.39 -13.59 6.70
N ARG A 571 17.63 -13.63 6.21
CA ARG A 571 17.91 -13.82 4.78
C ARG A 571 17.94 -15.29 4.43
N LEU A 572 17.32 -15.69 3.32
CA LEU A 572 17.23 -17.08 2.90
C LEU A 572 18.60 -17.64 2.51
N VAL A 573 19.25 -18.47 3.34
CA VAL A 573 20.57 -19.05 3.02
C VAL A 573 20.50 -20.42 2.34
N ARG A 574 19.34 -21.09 2.39
CA ARG A 574 19.12 -22.37 1.70
C ARG A 574 17.66 -22.60 1.36
N ALA A 575 17.39 -23.15 0.18
CA ALA A 575 16.09 -23.69 -0.24
C ALA A 575 16.32 -25.02 -0.98
N GLY A 576 15.96 -26.14 -0.36
CA GLY A 576 16.30 -27.47 -0.87
C GLY A 576 17.81 -27.62 -0.98
N ASP A 577 18.30 -27.97 -2.16
CA ASP A 577 19.74 -28.12 -2.47
C ASP A 577 20.39 -26.80 -2.89
N THR A 578 19.61 -25.74 -3.10
CA THR A 578 20.15 -24.43 -3.49
C THR A 578 20.60 -23.65 -2.26
N THR A 579 21.86 -23.22 -2.24
CA THR A 579 22.40 -22.33 -1.19
C THR A 579 22.55 -20.89 -1.70
N PHE A 580 22.39 -19.92 -0.82
CA PHE A 580 22.56 -18.51 -1.13
C PHE A 580 23.63 -17.88 -0.24
N ALA A 581 24.35 -16.88 -0.76
CA ALA A 581 25.29 -16.12 0.03
C ALA A 581 25.16 -14.62 -0.26
N TYR A 582 25.45 -13.84 0.76
CA TYR A 582 25.31 -12.39 0.75
C TYR A 582 26.61 -11.72 1.20
N ASP A 583 26.83 -10.49 0.76
CA ASP A 583 27.93 -9.65 1.26
C ASP A 583 27.57 -8.95 2.59
N GLY A 584 28.42 -8.00 3.02
CA GLY A 584 28.21 -7.19 4.20
C GLY A 584 27.08 -6.17 4.05
N ALA A 585 26.80 -5.72 2.83
CA ALA A 585 25.80 -4.72 2.48
C ALA A 585 24.46 -5.31 2.01
N HIS A 586 24.18 -6.58 2.33
CA HIS A 586 22.91 -7.26 2.02
C HIS A 586 22.69 -7.57 0.53
N HIS A 587 23.71 -7.51 -0.32
CA HIS A 587 23.58 -7.92 -1.71
C HIS A 587 23.74 -9.44 -1.89
N LEU A 588 22.90 -10.05 -2.73
CA LEU A 588 23.04 -11.45 -3.14
C LEU A 588 24.30 -11.61 -4.01
N ARG A 589 25.32 -12.29 -3.49
CA ARG A 589 26.59 -12.56 -4.19
C ARG A 589 26.66 -13.97 -4.78
N ARG A 590 25.84 -14.90 -4.30
CA ARG A 590 25.79 -16.28 -4.83
C ARG A 590 24.39 -16.87 -4.76
N LEU A 591 23.93 -17.46 -5.86
CA LEU A 591 22.69 -18.22 -5.99
C LEU A 591 23.03 -19.61 -6.52
N GLY A 592 22.92 -20.64 -5.69
CA GLY A 592 23.35 -22.00 -6.05
C GLY A 592 24.83 -22.04 -6.42
N THR A 593 25.13 -22.37 -7.67
CA THR A 593 26.49 -22.38 -8.25
C THR A 593 26.86 -21.06 -8.93
N THR A 594 25.91 -20.15 -9.11
CA THR A 594 26.08 -18.85 -9.77
C THR A 594 26.69 -17.86 -8.78
N GLU A 595 27.88 -17.34 -9.06
CA GLU A 595 28.56 -16.34 -8.25
C GLU A 595 28.69 -15.00 -9.00
N PHE A 596 28.33 -13.91 -8.35
CA PHE A 596 28.34 -12.56 -8.91
C PHE A 596 29.50 -11.75 -8.34
N THR A 597 30.26 -11.10 -9.22
CA THR A 597 31.18 -10.03 -8.80
C THR A 597 30.41 -8.72 -8.73
N LEU A 598 30.37 -8.09 -7.56
CA LEU A 598 29.61 -6.86 -7.32
C LEU A 598 30.54 -5.65 -7.21
N ASN A 599 30.08 -4.48 -7.65
CA ASN A 599 30.73 -3.21 -7.33
C ASN A 599 30.21 -2.64 -6.00
N GLU A 600 30.77 -1.51 -5.55
CA GLU A 600 30.40 -0.88 -4.26
C GLU A 600 28.94 -0.44 -4.19
N ALA A 601 28.32 -0.19 -5.34
CA ALA A 601 26.92 0.18 -5.43
C ALA A 601 25.96 -1.02 -5.50
N GLY A 602 26.49 -2.23 -5.31
CA GLY A 602 25.72 -3.47 -5.28
C GLY A 602 25.37 -4.02 -6.66
N GLN A 603 25.77 -3.38 -7.76
CA GLN A 603 25.48 -3.86 -9.12
C GLN A 603 26.35 -5.06 -9.49
N VAL A 604 25.83 -5.97 -10.31
CA VAL A 604 26.66 -7.06 -10.88
C VAL A 604 27.63 -6.45 -11.87
N ALA A 605 28.93 -6.50 -11.63
CA ALA A 605 29.97 -6.08 -12.57
C ALA A 605 30.40 -7.22 -13.50
N ARG A 606 30.38 -8.46 -13.00
CA ARG A 606 30.76 -9.66 -13.77
C ARG A 606 30.01 -10.90 -13.28
N PHE A 607 29.65 -11.77 -14.22
CA PHE A 607 29.16 -13.13 -13.97
C PHE A 607 29.79 -14.08 -15.00
N GLY A 608 30.54 -15.09 -14.54
CA GLY A 608 31.37 -15.90 -15.45
C GLY A 608 32.32 -15.02 -16.27
N ASP A 609 32.35 -15.19 -17.58
CA ASP A 609 33.12 -14.34 -18.50
C ASP A 609 32.32 -13.12 -19.01
N THR A 610 31.07 -12.97 -18.56
CA THR A 610 30.16 -11.90 -18.97
C THR A 610 30.37 -10.65 -18.11
N LEU A 611 30.59 -9.51 -18.75
CA LEU A 611 30.70 -8.19 -18.10
C LEU A 611 29.39 -7.43 -18.20
N PHE A 612 29.10 -6.58 -17.22
CA PHE A 612 27.84 -5.84 -17.10
C PHE A 612 28.11 -4.34 -16.93
N ALA A 613 27.36 -3.51 -17.64
CA ALA A 613 27.40 -2.06 -17.57
C ALA A 613 26.03 -1.50 -17.17
N TYR A 614 26.06 -0.31 -16.56
CA TYR A 614 24.89 0.40 -16.08
C TYR A 614 24.98 1.87 -16.47
N ASP A 615 23.83 2.52 -16.61
CA ASP A 615 23.78 3.98 -16.67
C ASP A 615 24.00 4.61 -15.27
N GLY A 616 24.08 5.94 -15.23
CA GLY A 616 24.24 6.66 -13.96
C GLY A 616 23.01 6.57 -13.04
N ALA A 617 21.83 6.20 -13.54
CA ALA A 617 20.65 5.93 -12.72
C ALA A 617 20.64 4.49 -12.17
N GLY A 618 21.60 3.67 -12.59
CA GLY A 618 21.77 2.29 -12.14
C GLY A 618 20.93 1.27 -12.91
N ASN A 619 20.39 1.63 -14.08
CA ASN A 619 19.75 0.66 -14.96
C ASN A 619 20.80 -0.13 -15.73
N PHE A 620 20.62 -1.44 -15.82
CA PHE A 620 21.49 -2.32 -16.61
C PHE A 620 21.39 -1.99 -18.10
N THR A 621 22.48 -1.54 -18.73
CA THR A 621 22.48 -1.07 -20.14
C THR A 621 23.08 -2.07 -21.11
N GLU A 622 24.11 -2.81 -20.71
CA GLU A 622 24.83 -3.71 -21.60
C GLU A 622 25.46 -4.88 -20.85
N GLU A 623 25.36 -6.07 -21.42
CA GLU A 623 26.22 -7.21 -21.11
C GLU A 623 27.12 -7.55 -22.31
N THR A 624 28.34 -8.00 -22.04
CA THR A 624 29.29 -8.44 -23.06
C THR A 624 29.65 -9.90 -22.85
N ASN A 625 29.63 -10.70 -23.92
CA ASN A 625 29.87 -12.15 -23.95
C ASN A 625 28.79 -13.00 -23.24
N PRO A 626 27.63 -13.25 -23.87
CA PRO A 626 27.19 -12.72 -25.16
C PRO A 626 26.78 -11.24 -25.07
N THR A 627 26.71 -10.54 -26.21
CA THR A 627 26.29 -9.14 -26.23
C THR A 627 24.77 -9.04 -26.06
N GLY A 628 24.34 -8.31 -25.04
CA GLY A 628 22.96 -7.90 -24.83
C GLY A 628 22.91 -6.45 -24.37
N SER A 629 21.83 -5.73 -24.67
CA SER A 629 21.68 -4.33 -24.24
C SER A 629 20.23 -3.95 -24.02
N PHE A 630 19.99 -2.97 -23.15
CA PHE A 630 18.67 -2.48 -22.82
C PHE A 630 18.63 -0.95 -22.89
N ARG A 631 17.46 -0.42 -23.26
CA ARG A 631 17.17 1.00 -23.23
C ARG A 631 15.99 1.27 -22.32
N TYR A 632 16.05 2.42 -21.66
CA TYR A 632 15.05 2.83 -20.68
C TYR A 632 14.46 4.20 -21.03
N SER A 633 13.26 4.48 -20.54
CA SER A 633 12.67 5.81 -20.57
C SER A 633 13.39 6.74 -19.57
N ALA A 634 13.13 8.04 -19.67
CA ALA A 634 13.55 9.02 -18.67
C ALA A 634 12.94 8.76 -17.27
N THR A 635 11.94 7.88 -17.19
CA THR A 635 11.32 7.40 -15.94
C THR A 635 11.76 5.99 -15.54
N HIS A 636 12.84 5.49 -16.16
CA HIS A 636 13.45 4.18 -15.90
C HIS A 636 12.55 2.97 -16.22
N GLN A 637 11.56 3.14 -17.10
CA GLN A 637 10.81 2.02 -17.66
C GLN A 637 11.65 1.33 -18.74
N THR A 638 11.62 0.01 -18.82
CA THR A 638 12.33 -0.73 -19.88
C THR A 638 11.60 -0.53 -21.20
N LEU A 639 12.26 0.05 -22.20
CA LEU A 639 11.68 0.29 -23.52
C LEU A 639 12.06 -0.81 -24.51
N THR A 640 13.34 -1.11 -24.64
CA THR A 640 13.79 -2.16 -25.56
C THR A 640 14.92 -2.99 -24.96
N GLY A 641 15.06 -4.22 -25.45
CA GLY A 641 16.17 -5.10 -25.13
C GLY A 641 16.66 -5.84 -26.36
N VAL A 642 17.97 -5.99 -26.51
CA VAL A 642 18.64 -6.67 -27.62
C VAL A 642 19.51 -7.78 -27.04
N PHE A 643 19.51 -8.97 -27.63
CA PHE A 643 20.49 -10.03 -27.32
C PHE A 643 20.92 -10.73 -28.59
N GLY A 644 22.23 -10.94 -28.75
CA GLY A 644 22.78 -11.59 -29.95
C GLY A 644 22.45 -10.83 -31.25
N GLY A 645 22.30 -9.50 -31.17
CA GLY A 645 21.93 -8.64 -32.30
C GLY A 645 20.44 -8.62 -32.66
N VAL A 646 19.59 -9.38 -31.97
CA VAL A 646 18.13 -9.41 -32.18
C VAL A 646 17.46 -8.58 -31.09
N GLN A 647 16.54 -7.66 -31.45
CA GLN A 647 15.70 -6.98 -30.48
C GLN A 647 14.67 -7.96 -29.92
N VAL A 648 14.84 -8.36 -28.66
CA VAL A 648 14.06 -9.42 -28.02
C VAL A 648 12.82 -8.91 -27.31
N VAL A 649 12.79 -7.61 -26.98
CA VAL A 649 11.65 -6.98 -26.33
C VAL A 649 11.53 -5.51 -26.77
N ASP A 650 10.30 -5.07 -26.98
CA ASP A 650 9.87 -3.68 -27.19
C ASP A 650 8.63 -3.42 -26.33
N VAL A 651 8.62 -2.38 -25.50
CA VAL A 651 7.55 -2.11 -24.55
C VAL A 651 7.07 -0.67 -24.62
N SER A 652 5.76 -0.49 -24.62
CA SER A 652 5.10 0.81 -24.40
C SER A 652 4.19 0.77 -23.17
N TYR A 653 3.99 1.93 -22.53
CA TYR A 653 3.34 2.05 -21.23
C TYR A 653 2.21 3.06 -21.22
N ASP A 654 1.20 2.78 -20.39
CA ASP A 654 0.08 3.68 -20.07
C ASP A 654 0.25 4.36 -18.70
N GLY A 655 1.50 4.72 -18.40
CA GLY A 655 1.90 5.25 -17.10
C GLY A 655 3.39 5.52 -17.06
N LEU A 656 3.87 5.90 -15.87
CA LEU A 656 5.26 6.30 -15.65
C LEU A 656 6.11 5.19 -15.00
N GLY A 657 5.46 4.16 -14.45
CA GLY A 657 6.11 3.00 -13.85
C GLY A 657 6.06 1.74 -14.69
N GLN A 658 6.89 0.76 -14.32
CA GLN A 658 7.03 -0.53 -15.00
C GLN A 658 5.79 -1.42 -14.85
N GLU A 659 4.89 -1.09 -13.92
CA GLU A 659 3.71 -1.89 -13.55
C GLU A 659 2.56 -1.84 -14.57
N THR A 660 2.53 -0.86 -15.48
CA THR A 660 1.45 -0.71 -16.48
C THR A 660 1.96 -0.72 -17.93
N PRO A 661 2.64 -1.79 -18.39
CA PRO A 661 2.95 -1.94 -19.79
C PRO A 661 1.65 -2.18 -20.56
N ARG A 662 1.46 -1.46 -21.66
CA ARG A 662 0.31 -1.62 -22.55
C ARG A 662 0.60 -2.59 -23.68
N ARG A 663 1.76 -2.45 -24.33
CA ARG A 663 2.17 -3.30 -25.45
C ARG A 663 3.53 -3.87 -25.14
N ILE A 664 3.71 -5.17 -25.33
CA ILE A 664 4.99 -5.86 -25.22
C ILE A 664 5.17 -6.67 -26.50
N THR A 665 6.18 -6.35 -27.29
CA THR A 665 6.55 -7.15 -28.47
C THR A 665 7.77 -7.98 -28.11
N GLU A 666 7.62 -9.29 -28.05
CA GLU A 666 8.71 -10.22 -27.75
C GLU A 666 9.20 -10.89 -29.03
N THR A 667 10.51 -10.98 -29.21
CA THR A 667 11.10 -11.74 -30.32
C THR A 667 12.09 -12.78 -29.79
N THR A 668 11.87 -14.04 -30.14
CA THR A 668 12.77 -15.14 -29.82
C THR A 668 14.06 -15.03 -30.64
N VAL A 669 15.15 -15.68 -30.19
CA VAL A 669 16.44 -15.61 -30.90
C VAL A 669 16.36 -16.25 -32.30
N ASP A 670 15.45 -17.20 -32.51
CA ASP A 670 15.15 -17.79 -33.82
C ASP A 670 14.18 -16.95 -34.67
N GLY A 671 13.81 -15.74 -34.23
CA GLY A 671 13.11 -14.74 -35.01
C GLY A 671 11.58 -14.81 -34.98
N ARG A 672 10.97 -15.61 -34.08
CA ARG A 672 9.52 -15.56 -33.88
C ARG A 672 9.16 -14.36 -33.05
N THR A 673 8.24 -13.54 -33.53
CA THR A 673 7.76 -12.35 -32.83
C THR A 673 6.32 -12.56 -32.37
N VAL A 674 6.01 -12.13 -31.15
CA VAL A 674 4.64 -12.04 -30.63
C VAL A 674 4.41 -10.64 -30.07
N THR A 675 3.30 -10.00 -30.43
CA THR A 675 2.86 -8.76 -29.75
C THR A 675 1.75 -9.07 -28.75
N HIS A 676 2.00 -8.75 -27.49
CA HIS A 676 1.02 -8.74 -26.41
C HIS A 676 0.43 -7.33 -26.25
N VAL A 677 -0.89 -7.22 -26.26
CA VAL A 677 -1.62 -6.01 -25.85
C VAL A 677 -2.37 -6.30 -24.55
N LEU A 678 -2.07 -5.56 -23.49
CA LEU A 678 -2.54 -5.82 -22.13
C LEU A 678 -3.62 -4.82 -21.72
N THR A 679 -4.79 -5.33 -21.31
CA THR A 679 -5.86 -4.53 -20.70
C THR A 679 -5.69 -4.52 -19.19
N HIS A 680 -5.42 -3.34 -18.65
CA HIS A 680 -5.30 -3.09 -17.21
C HIS A 680 -6.61 -2.62 -16.60
N SER A 681 -6.84 -2.99 -15.35
CA SER A 681 -7.99 -2.55 -14.56
C SER A 681 -7.62 -2.40 -13.08
N ALA A 682 -8.58 -2.00 -12.26
CA ALA A 682 -8.44 -2.01 -10.81
C ALA A 682 -8.14 -3.40 -10.22
N LEU A 683 -8.47 -4.48 -10.94
CA LEU A 683 -8.18 -5.86 -10.54
C LEU A 683 -6.80 -6.35 -11.02
N GLY A 684 -6.05 -5.55 -11.77
CA GLY A 684 -4.83 -5.95 -12.49
C GLY A 684 -5.08 -6.22 -13.97
N ILE A 685 -4.23 -7.02 -14.61
CA ILE A 685 -4.38 -7.41 -16.02
C ILE A 685 -5.56 -8.37 -16.16
N VAL A 686 -6.59 -7.95 -16.90
CA VAL A 686 -7.85 -8.70 -17.08
C VAL A 686 -8.04 -9.27 -18.48
N ARG A 687 -7.21 -8.86 -19.43
CA ARG A 687 -7.18 -9.41 -20.79
C ARG A 687 -5.80 -9.23 -21.43
N THR A 688 -5.43 -10.18 -22.27
CA THR A 688 -4.36 -10.04 -23.26
C THR A 688 -4.87 -10.35 -24.66
N ASP A 689 -4.32 -9.66 -25.65
CA ASP A 689 -4.47 -9.95 -27.07
C ASP A 689 -3.07 -10.20 -27.64
N ASP A 690 -2.82 -11.46 -28.01
CA ASP A 690 -1.54 -11.92 -28.56
C ASP A 690 -1.70 -12.12 -30.07
N ASP A 691 -1.34 -11.09 -30.86
CA ASP A 691 -1.48 -11.05 -32.33
C ASP A 691 -2.88 -11.46 -32.85
N GLY A 692 -3.95 -11.02 -32.18
CA GLY A 692 -5.34 -11.33 -32.49
C GLY A 692 -5.91 -12.51 -31.70
N VAL A 693 -5.10 -13.19 -30.89
CA VAL A 693 -5.54 -14.28 -30.00
C VAL A 693 -5.84 -13.71 -28.62
N VAL A 694 -7.12 -13.53 -28.33
CA VAL A 694 -7.58 -12.93 -27.07
C VAL A 694 -7.69 -13.98 -25.95
N THR A 695 -7.19 -13.64 -24.77
CA THR A 695 -7.40 -14.39 -23.53
C THR A 695 -7.93 -13.45 -22.45
N ASP A 696 -9.04 -13.84 -21.81
CA ASP A 696 -9.68 -13.12 -20.71
C ASP A 696 -9.36 -13.77 -19.37
N TYR A 697 -9.18 -12.94 -18.34
CA TYR A 697 -8.81 -13.38 -17.00
C TYR A 697 -9.84 -12.92 -15.98
N VAL A 698 -10.39 -13.88 -15.24
CA VAL A 698 -11.31 -13.60 -14.13
C VAL A 698 -10.51 -13.53 -12.84
N ARG A 699 -10.75 -12.47 -12.07
CA ARG A 699 -10.06 -12.21 -10.80
C ARG A 699 -11.02 -12.07 -9.64
N ALA A 700 -10.58 -12.48 -8.46
CA ALA A 700 -11.23 -12.15 -7.20
C ALA A 700 -11.12 -10.63 -6.95
N PRO A 701 -11.97 -10.05 -6.08
CA PRO A 701 -11.93 -8.62 -5.78
C PRO A 701 -10.65 -8.11 -5.11
N ASP A 702 -9.74 -9.00 -4.69
CA ASP A 702 -8.39 -8.66 -4.19
C ASP A 702 -7.32 -8.72 -5.30
N GLY A 703 -7.71 -8.97 -6.55
CA GLY A 703 -6.84 -9.10 -7.71
C GLY A 703 -6.29 -10.52 -7.95
N THR A 704 -6.56 -11.48 -7.08
CA THR A 704 -6.09 -12.87 -7.25
C THR A 704 -6.69 -13.49 -8.52
N LEU A 705 -5.86 -14.15 -9.35
CA LEU A 705 -6.33 -14.88 -10.53
C LEU A 705 -7.22 -16.06 -10.12
N LEU A 706 -8.42 -16.15 -10.71
CA LEU A 706 -9.35 -17.25 -10.50
C LEU A 706 -9.54 -18.11 -11.74
N ALA A 707 -9.67 -17.52 -12.92
CA ALA A 707 -9.88 -18.28 -14.16
C ALA A 707 -9.22 -17.66 -15.39
N VAL A 708 -8.91 -18.53 -16.36
CA VAL A 708 -8.37 -18.20 -17.68
C VAL A 708 -9.37 -18.67 -18.73
N LEU A 709 -9.82 -17.76 -19.59
CA LEU A 709 -10.76 -18.01 -20.67
C LEU A 709 -10.06 -17.74 -22.00
N THR A 710 -9.80 -18.78 -22.78
CA THR A 710 -9.05 -18.66 -24.04
C THR A 710 -9.96 -18.35 -25.23
N ALA A 711 -9.40 -17.78 -26.31
CA ALA A 711 -10.10 -17.55 -27.58
C ALA A 711 -10.76 -18.82 -28.15
N ALA A 712 -10.23 -20.00 -27.85
CA ALA A 712 -10.79 -21.29 -28.28
C ALA A 712 -12.02 -21.72 -27.45
N GLY A 713 -12.50 -20.90 -26.51
CA GLY A 713 -13.61 -21.20 -25.63
C GLY A 713 -13.26 -22.17 -24.49
N ARG A 714 -11.96 -22.41 -24.23
CA ARG A 714 -11.52 -23.23 -23.11
C ARG A 714 -11.53 -22.39 -21.83
N HIS A 715 -11.96 -23.01 -20.75
CA HIS A 715 -12.00 -22.40 -19.43
C HIS A 715 -11.15 -23.21 -18.45
N TYR A 716 -10.29 -22.53 -17.70
CA TYR A 716 -9.45 -23.14 -16.68
C TYR A 716 -9.54 -22.38 -15.36
N TRP A 717 -9.68 -23.11 -14.25
CA TRP A 717 -9.54 -22.57 -12.90
C TRP A 717 -8.09 -22.54 -12.47
N ALA A 718 -7.63 -21.42 -11.92
CA ALA A 718 -6.28 -21.27 -11.39
C ALA A 718 -6.24 -21.58 -9.89
N VAL A 719 -5.23 -22.35 -9.47
CA VAL A 719 -4.97 -22.67 -8.07
C VAL A 719 -3.66 -22.03 -7.64
N THR A 720 -3.67 -21.26 -6.55
CA THR A 720 -2.49 -20.52 -6.07
C THR A 720 -1.95 -21.02 -4.73
N ASP A 721 -0.65 -20.85 -4.51
CA ASP A 721 0.04 -21.14 -3.25
C ASP A 721 -0.24 -20.08 -2.16
N GLN A 722 0.46 -20.16 -1.02
CA GLN A 722 0.34 -19.24 0.11
C GLN A 722 0.78 -17.79 -0.18
N GLN A 723 1.54 -17.55 -1.26
CA GLN A 723 2.07 -16.24 -1.66
C GLN A 723 1.50 -15.76 -3.02
N GLY A 724 0.52 -16.48 -3.57
CA GLY A 724 -0.18 -16.13 -4.81
C GLY A 724 0.42 -16.71 -6.09
N SER A 725 1.45 -17.56 -6.03
CA SER A 725 2.00 -18.22 -7.24
C SER A 725 1.03 -19.28 -7.76
N VAL A 726 0.77 -19.31 -9.07
CA VAL A 726 -0.14 -20.30 -9.67
C VAL A 726 0.53 -21.67 -9.68
N LEU A 727 -0.04 -22.67 -9.00
CA LEU A 727 0.48 -24.04 -8.95
C LEU A 727 -0.11 -24.95 -10.04
N ALA A 728 -1.36 -24.70 -10.44
CA ALA A 728 -2.07 -25.56 -11.38
C ALA A 728 -3.21 -24.84 -12.11
N LEU A 729 -3.57 -25.40 -13.27
CA LEU A 729 -4.83 -25.15 -13.96
C LEU A 729 -5.71 -26.39 -13.94
N ILE A 730 -6.99 -26.22 -13.63
CA ILE A 730 -8.01 -27.27 -13.66
C ILE A 730 -9.02 -26.97 -14.77
N ASP A 731 -9.33 -27.94 -15.63
CA ASP A 731 -10.31 -27.77 -16.71
C ASP A 731 -11.77 -27.87 -16.23
N GLU A 732 -12.71 -27.77 -17.17
CA GLU A 732 -14.16 -27.77 -16.87
C GLU A 732 -14.65 -29.12 -16.34
N GLU A 733 -14.00 -30.22 -16.74
CA GLU A 733 -14.30 -31.58 -16.30
C GLU A 733 -13.73 -31.88 -14.90
N GLY A 734 -12.96 -30.93 -14.34
CA GLY A 734 -12.33 -31.06 -13.03
C GLY A 734 -11.02 -31.82 -13.08
N ALA A 735 -10.41 -31.98 -14.26
CA ALA A 735 -9.11 -32.61 -14.45
C ALA A 735 -7.98 -31.59 -14.47
N LEU A 736 -6.78 -32.07 -14.14
CA LEU A 736 -5.59 -31.23 -14.12
C LEU A 736 -5.07 -30.98 -15.54
N ALA A 737 -5.09 -29.72 -15.98
CA ALA A 737 -4.70 -29.31 -17.32
C ALA A 737 -3.26 -28.77 -17.41
N ALA A 738 -2.75 -28.20 -16.31
CA ALA A 738 -1.36 -27.74 -16.22
C ALA A 738 -0.82 -27.77 -14.79
N ARG A 739 0.50 -27.92 -14.64
CA ARG A 739 1.24 -27.76 -13.38
C ARG A 739 2.38 -26.76 -13.55
N TYR A 740 2.65 -26.01 -12.48
CA TYR A 740 3.78 -25.10 -12.37
C TYR A 740 4.55 -25.34 -11.08
N ARG A 741 5.88 -25.35 -11.18
CA ARG A 741 6.80 -25.42 -10.04
C ARG A 741 7.76 -24.24 -10.10
N TYR A 742 8.19 -23.77 -8.93
CA TYR A 742 9.05 -22.60 -8.80
C TYR A 742 10.26 -22.92 -7.94
N THR A 743 11.43 -22.40 -8.32
CA THR A 743 12.51 -22.20 -7.36
C THR A 743 12.09 -21.14 -6.34
N ALA A 744 12.83 -21.02 -5.24
CA ALA A 744 12.56 -20.00 -4.22
C ALA A 744 12.60 -18.56 -4.78
N HIS A 745 13.30 -18.32 -5.90
CA HIS A 745 13.38 -17.02 -6.56
C HIS A 745 12.48 -16.94 -7.81
N GLY A 746 11.59 -17.90 -8.05
CA GLY A 746 10.58 -17.79 -9.10
C GLY A 746 10.99 -18.25 -10.50
N ALA A 747 12.14 -18.93 -10.66
CA ALA A 747 12.39 -19.66 -11.90
C ALA A 747 11.38 -20.80 -12.02
N VAL A 748 10.64 -20.85 -13.14
CA VAL A 748 9.47 -21.72 -13.29
C VAL A 748 9.76 -22.93 -14.17
N THR A 749 9.16 -24.06 -13.82
CA THR A 749 8.96 -25.20 -14.73
C THR A 749 7.47 -25.40 -14.93
N ALA A 750 7.03 -25.58 -16.17
CA ALA A 750 5.63 -25.72 -16.53
C ALA A 750 5.41 -27.01 -17.33
N SER A 751 4.28 -27.69 -17.10
CA SER A 751 3.92 -28.93 -17.80
C SER A 751 2.40 -29.05 -17.99
N GLY A 752 1.98 -29.84 -18.98
CA GLY A 752 0.58 -30.04 -19.36
C GLY A 752 0.16 -29.19 -20.57
N ASP A 753 -0.87 -29.64 -21.28
CA ASP A 753 -1.29 -29.07 -22.56
C ASP A 753 -1.83 -27.64 -22.44
N ALA A 754 -2.38 -27.29 -21.26
CA ALA A 754 -2.86 -25.94 -20.99
C ALA A 754 -1.77 -25.01 -20.41
N ALA A 755 -0.52 -25.48 -20.26
CA ALA A 755 0.51 -24.70 -19.59
C ALA A 755 0.72 -23.33 -20.24
N ALA A 756 0.73 -23.26 -21.58
CA ALA A 756 0.92 -22.03 -22.33
C ALA A 756 -0.28 -21.06 -22.28
N ALA A 757 -1.47 -21.52 -21.87
CA ALA A 757 -2.68 -20.69 -21.83
C ALA A 757 -2.66 -19.67 -20.68
N ASN A 758 -1.86 -19.90 -19.64
CA ASN A 758 -1.79 -19.01 -18.49
C ASN A 758 -0.42 -18.32 -18.43
N PRO A 759 -0.35 -16.98 -18.61
CA PRO A 759 0.89 -16.23 -18.44
C PRO A 759 1.14 -15.82 -16.99
N PHE A 760 0.18 -15.93 -16.06
CA PHE A 760 0.39 -15.54 -14.66
C PHE A 760 1.03 -16.66 -13.86
N ARG A 761 2.21 -16.39 -13.29
CA ARG A 761 3.07 -17.43 -12.70
C ARG A 761 3.45 -17.10 -11.27
N TYR A 762 4.72 -16.81 -11.04
CA TYR A 762 5.29 -16.61 -9.71
C TYR A 762 4.64 -15.39 -9.04
N ARG A 763 4.08 -15.57 -7.82
CA ARG A 763 3.31 -14.54 -7.09
C ARG A 763 2.20 -13.87 -7.92
N GLY A 764 1.64 -14.58 -8.91
CA GLY A 764 0.59 -14.06 -9.78
C GLY A 764 1.06 -13.03 -10.81
N ALA A 765 2.38 -12.84 -10.97
CA ALA A 765 2.96 -11.93 -11.96
C ALA A 765 2.85 -12.49 -13.38
N TYR A 766 2.64 -11.59 -14.34
CA TYR A 766 2.63 -11.92 -15.76
C TYR A 766 4.05 -12.28 -16.21
N GLN A 767 4.23 -13.47 -16.78
CA GLN A 767 5.49 -13.97 -17.31
C GLN A 767 5.57 -13.74 -18.83
N LEU A 768 6.70 -13.16 -19.23
CA LEU A 768 7.14 -13.01 -20.62
C LEU A 768 7.70 -14.33 -21.17
N LEU A 769 7.74 -14.48 -22.50
CA LEU A 769 8.21 -15.69 -23.21
C LEU A 769 9.62 -16.11 -22.77
N ARG A 770 10.49 -15.15 -22.42
CA ARG A 770 11.86 -15.43 -21.94
C ARG A 770 11.98 -15.56 -20.41
N SER A 771 10.88 -15.92 -19.74
CA SER A 771 10.79 -16.20 -18.30
C SER A 771 10.94 -15.00 -17.34
N ALA A 772 11.11 -13.79 -17.87
CA ALA A 772 11.01 -12.57 -17.07
C ALA A 772 9.56 -12.36 -16.60
N HIS A 773 9.36 -11.75 -15.44
CA HIS A 773 8.07 -11.46 -14.86
C HIS A 773 7.89 -9.96 -14.72
N LEU A 774 6.69 -9.46 -15.01
CA LEU A 774 6.23 -8.14 -14.55
C LEU A 774 5.90 -8.26 -13.06
N LEU A 775 6.89 -8.00 -12.19
CA LEU A 775 6.81 -8.29 -10.77
C LEU A 775 7.19 -7.05 -9.95
N ASP A 776 6.35 -6.73 -8.97
CA ASP A 776 6.47 -5.54 -8.12
C ASP A 776 6.54 -4.24 -8.95
N HIS A 777 7.73 -3.70 -9.18
CA HIS A 777 7.98 -2.47 -9.95
C HIS A 777 9.03 -2.65 -11.06
N HIS A 778 9.23 -3.90 -11.50
CA HIS A 778 10.35 -4.26 -12.37
C HIS A 778 10.00 -5.37 -13.36
N LEU A 779 10.86 -5.50 -14.38
CA LEU A 779 11.06 -6.76 -15.08
C LEU A 779 12.03 -7.64 -14.28
N TYR A 780 11.52 -8.76 -13.76
CA TYR A 780 12.25 -9.64 -12.85
C TYR A 780 12.53 -11.00 -13.47
N ASN A 781 13.78 -11.46 -13.41
CA ASN A 781 14.13 -12.82 -13.84
C ASN A 781 14.51 -13.70 -12.63
N GLY A 782 13.69 -14.73 -12.38
CA GLY A 782 13.88 -15.64 -11.26
C GLY A 782 15.13 -16.51 -11.31
N PHE A 783 15.80 -16.61 -12.47
CA PHE A 783 17.11 -17.27 -12.57
C PHE A 783 18.25 -16.47 -11.94
N TRP A 784 18.08 -15.15 -11.81
CA TRP A 784 19.10 -14.26 -11.28
C TRP A 784 18.88 -13.97 -9.79
N GLY A 785 17.63 -14.07 -9.34
CA GLY A 785 17.27 -13.89 -7.93
C GLY A 785 17.34 -12.45 -7.44
N ARG A 786 17.52 -11.48 -8.35
CA ARG A 786 17.75 -10.06 -8.04
C ARG A 786 17.28 -9.16 -9.17
N PHE A 787 17.12 -7.87 -8.90
CA PHE A 787 16.78 -6.89 -9.93
C PHE A 787 18.03 -6.39 -10.67
N THR A 788 17.82 -5.97 -11.92
CA THR A 788 18.81 -5.32 -12.80
C THR A 788 18.67 -3.79 -12.83
N GLN A 789 17.67 -3.27 -12.14
CA GLN A 789 17.42 -1.85 -11.90
C GLN A 789 17.25 -1.67 -10.38
N PRO A 790 17.60 -0.49 -9.83
CA PRO A 790 17.35 -0.22 -8.42
C PRO A 790 15.86 -0.23 -8.11
N ASP A 791 15.48 -0.53 -6.87
CA ASP A 791 14.12 -0.41 -6.37
C ASP A 791 13.66 1.05 -6.42
N PRO A 792 12.73 1.40 -7.32
CA PRO A 792 12.26 2.77 -7.48
C PRO A 792 11.44 3.27 -6.28
N THR A 793 11.00 2.38 -5.38
CA THR A 793 10.21 2.78 -4.20
C THR A 793 11.06 3.19 -3.01
N GLY A 794 12.34 2.79 -2.98
CA GLY A 794 13.22 2.90 -1.82
C GLY A 794 12.75 2.09 -0.61
N ALA A 795 11.84 1.12 -0.79
CA ALA A 795 11.27 0.34 0.30
C ALA A 795 12.23 -0.75 0.80
N GLN A 796 13.11 -1.23 -0.07
CA GLN A 796 14.12 -2.22 0.26
C GLN A 796 15.37 -1.60 0.85
N TYR A 797 16.03 -2.34 1.74
CA TYR A 797 17.27 -1.85 2.37
C TYR A 797 18.41 -1.68 1.37
N ALA A 798 18.55 -2.64 0.44
CA ALA A 798 19.56 -2.60 -0.62
C ALA A 798 18.88 -2.51 -1.99
N PRO A 799 19.38 -1.69 -2.93
CA PRO A 799 18.62 -1.25 -4.09
C PRO A 799 18.30 -2.37 -5.09
N TYR A 800 19.11 -3.43 -5.18
CA TYR A 800 18.94 -4.49 -6.19
C TYR A 800 18.44 -5.83 -5.62
N THR A 801 18.12 -5.89 -4.34
CA THR A 801 17.65 -7.14 -3.73
C THR A 801 16.24 -7.47 -4.18
N PHE A 802 15.83 -8.73 -4.04
CA PHE A 802 14.44 -9.13 -4.23
C PHE A 802 13.84 -9.53 -2.88
N SER A 803 12.76 -8.87 -2.46
CA SER A 803 12.05 -9.14 -1.19
C SER A 803 12.97 -9.12 0.04
N ASP A 804 13.93 -8.19 0.11
CA ASP A 804 14.99 -8.15 1.15
C ASP A 804 15.68 -9.52 1.35
N ASN A 805 15.89 -10.27 0.27
CA ASN A 805 16.48 -11.61 0.26
C ASN A 805 15.65 -12.69 1.01
N ASP A 806 14.34 -12.50 1.10
CA ASP A 806 13.38 -13.47 1.62
C ASP A 806 12.18 -13.63 0.66
N PRO A 807 12.39 -14.34 -0.47
CA PRO A 807 11.42 -14.38 -1.55
C PRO A 807 10.21 -15.32 -1.31
N VAL A 808 10.22 -16.13 -0.24
CA VAL A 808 9.22 -17.19 0.01
C VAL A 808 8.19 -16.86 1.10
N ASN A 809 8.36 -15.71 1.77
CA ASN A 809 7.48 -15.23 2.84
C ASN A 809 6.74 -13.93 2.46
N SER A 810 6.71 -13.57 1.18
CA SER A 810 5.97 -12.39 0.70
C SER A 810 4.49 -12.47 1.11
N GLY A 811 3.92 -11.38 1.62
CA GLY A 811 2.53 -11.34 2.08
C GLY A 811 2.25 -12.06 3.41
N THR A 812 3.25 -12.66 4.05
CA THR A 812 3.09 -13.31 5.35
C THR A 812 3.07 -12.26 6.47
N TRP A 813 1.87 -11.98 7.01
CA TRP A 813 1.69 -10.92 8.01
C TRP A 813 2.47 -11.16 9.31
N THR A 814 2.80 -12.41 9.64
CA THR A 814 3.52 -12.76 10.88
C THR A 814 5.02 -12.45 10.84
N ARG A 815 5.56 -12.06 9.68
CA ARG A 815 6.99 -11.81 9.46
C ARG A 815 7.45 -10.57 10.24
N HIS A 816 8.54 -10.71 10.99
CA HIS A 816 9.20 -9.58 11.65
C HIS A 816 10.15 -8.84 10.71
N GLY A 817 10.06 -7.50 10.69
CA GLY A 817 10.72 -6.67 9.69
C GLY A 817 12.06 -6.08 10.14
N PHE A 818 13.11 -6.88 10.34
CA PHE A 818 14.45 -6.34 10.69
C PHE A 818 14.94 -5.30 9.68
N TRP A 819 14.87 -5.63 8.38
CA TRP A 819 15.27 -4.75 7.30
C TRP A 819 14.36 -3.53 7.15
N SER A 820 13.07 -3.69 7.46
CA SER A 820 12.09 -2.59 7.45
C SER A 820 12.39 -1.54 8.53
N VAL A 821 12.92 -1.95 9.68
CA VAL A 821 13.39 -1.02 10.71
C VAL A 821 14.59 -0.20 10.20
N LEU A 822 15.54 -0.86 9.52
CA LEU A 822 16.71 -0.18 8.99
C LEU A 822 16.38 0.73 7.80
N ALA A 823 15.45 0.33 6.92
CA ALA A 823 15.00 1.14 5.80
C ALA A 823 14.24 2.42 6.23
N ARG A 824 13.84 2.54 7.51
CA ARG A 824 13.06 3.67 8.06
C ARG A 824 13.82 4.42 9.17
N PRO A 825 14.89 5.17 8.84
CA PRO A 825 15.77 5.88 9.79
C PRO A 825 15.08 6.79 10.82
N HIS A 826 13.96 7.44 10.46
CA HIS A 826 13.20 8.33 11.35
C HIS A 826 12.19 7.63 12.29
N GLU A 827 11.96 6.32 12.13
CA GLU A 827 10.97 5.57 12.91
C GLU A 827 11.49 4.16 13.26
N PRO A 828 12.61 4.01 14.01
CA PRO A 828 12.98 2.73 14.59
C PRO A 828 12.03 2.42 15.76
N ALA A 829 10.74 2.32 15.48
CA ALA A 829 9.74 1.97 16.46
C ALA A 829 9.64 0.44 16.52
N ALA A 830 9.54 -0.09 17.73
CA ALA A 830 9.16 -1.48 17.97
C ALA A 830 7.93 -1.93 17.16
N GLU A 831 7.07 -0.98 16.78
CA GLU A 831 5.88 -1.21 15.94
C GLU A 831 6.20 -1.58 14.48
N VAL A 832 7.33 -1.11 13.92
CA VAL A 832 7.78 -1.51 12.58
C VAL A 832 8.36 -2.93 12.61
N PHE A 833 8.99 -3.29 13.72
CA PHE A 833 9.53 -4.63 13.93
C PHE A 833 8.44 -5.68 14.13
N PHE A 834 7.46 -5.39 14.99
CA PHE A 834 6.37 -6.30 15.27
C PHE A 834 5.40 -6.41 14.10
N PRO A 835 4.97 -7.63 13.73
CA PRO A 835 3.96 -7.79 12.71
C PRO A 835 2.65 -7.11 13.14
N SER A 836 2.01 -6.47 12.16
CA SER A 836 0.66 -5.95 12.32
C SER A 836 -0.30 -7.07 12.01
N ALA A 837 -1.11 -7.46 13.00
CA ALA A 837 -2.20 -8.39 12.77
C ALA A 837 -3.10 -7.87 11.65
N PRO A 838 -3.53 -8.71 10.70
CA PRO A 838 -4.48 -8.30 9.69
C PRO A 838 -5.72 -7.75 10.39
N SER A 839 -6.17 -6.58 9.96
CA SER A 839 -7.50 -6.13 10.35
C SER A 839 -8.51 -7.13 9.80
N PRO A 840 -9.56 -7.53 10.54
CA PRO A 840 -10.70 -8.24 9.94
C PRO A 840 -11.35 -7.47 8.79
N ASP A 841 -11.16 -6.14 8.75
CA ASP A 841 -11.53 -5.30 7.61
C ASP A 841 -10.51 -5.34 6.46
N ALA A 842 -9.41 -6.11 6.54
CA ALA A 842 -8.37 -6.15 5.51
C ALA A 842 -8.88 -6.74 4.19
N ALA A 843 -9.82 -7.69 4.23
CA ALA A 843 -10.49 -8.20 3.03
C ALA A 843 -11.42 -7.13 2.41
N ALA A 844 -12.06 -6.32 3.25
CA ALA A 844 -12.82 -5.13 2.85
C ALA A 844 -11.91 -3.99 2.35
N ALA A 845 -10.67 -3.90 2.86
CA ALA A 845 -9.66 -2.92 2.47
C ALA A 845 -9.00 -3.29 1.14
N ALA A 846 -8.82 -4.59 0.85
CA ALA A 846 -8.39 -5.07 -0.47
C ALA A 846 -9.43 -4.70 -1.54
N THR A 847 -10.73 -4.83 -1.22
CA THR A 847 -11.78 -4.27 -2.05
C THR A 847 -11.72 -2.75 -2.08
N ALA A 848 -11.42 -2.06 -0.97
CA ALA A 848 -11.30 -0.60 -0.89
C ALA A 848 -10.15 -0.01 -1.73
N ALA A 849 -9.09 -0.78 -1.94
CA ALA A 849 -7.94 -0.41 -2.74
C ALA A 849 -8.13 -0.63 -4.25
N LEU A 850 -9.32 -1.08 -4.69
CA LEU A 850 -9.66 -1.20 -6.11
C LEU A 850 -9.74 0.20 -6.74
N THR A 851 -8.58 0.69 -7.13
CA THR A 851 -8.39 1.93 -7.85
C THR A 851 -7.96 1.56 -9.26
N GLY A 852 -8.62 2.10 -10.28
CA GLY A 852 -8.25 1.88 -11.68
C GLY A 852 -6.75 2.20 -11.91
N PRO A 853 -6.15 1.68 -12.99
CA PRO A 853 -4.71 1.82 -13.22
C PRO A 853 -4.29 3.29 -13.16
N GLY A 854 -3.55 3.68 -12.13
CA GLY A 854 -3.08 5.06 -11.91
C GLY A 854 -4.17 6.10 -11.58
N ALA A 855 -5.35 5.68 -11.09
CA ALA A 855 -6.44 6.60 -10.69
C ALA A 855 -6.13 7.41 -9.41
N HIS A 856 -5.16 6.97 -8.60
CA HIS A 856 -4.60 7.75 -7.51
C HIS A 856 -3.08 7.77 -7.60
N LEU A 857 -2.48 8.96 -7.51
CA LEU A 857 -1.07 9.13 -7.21
C LEU A 857 -0.98 9.68 -5.79
N ALA A 858 -0.71 8.81 -4.82
CA ALA A 858 -0.48 9.21 -3.43
C ALA A 858 0.93 9.76 -3.18
N ALA A 859 1.80 9.71 -4.20
CA ALA A 859 3.17 10.19 -4.18
C ALA A 859 3.63 10.56 -5.60
N PRO A 860 4.58 11.49 -5.75
CA PRO A 860 5.28 11.65 -7.03
C PRO A 860 5.88 10.29 -7.45
N PRO A 861 5.82 9.93 -8.73
CA PRO A 861 6.19 8.62 -9.21
C PRO A 861 7.68 8.32 -8.98
N LEU A 862 7.94 7.03 -8.69
CA LEU A 862 9.10 6.12 -8.77
C LEU A 862 10.55 6.66 -8.97
N ILE A 863 10.77 7.86 -9.50
CA ILE A 863 12.10 8.49 -9.60
C ILE A 863 12.40 9.31 -8.33
N ALA A 864 11.37 9.68 -7.58
CA ALA A 864 11.46 10.65 -6.48
C ALA A 864 11.70 10.04 -5.08
N ARG A 865 12.08 8.75 -4.97
CA ARG A 865 12.25 8.11 -3.65
C ARG A 865 13.63 7.47 -3.47
N THR A 866 14.69 8.28 -3.55
CA THR A 866 15.86 8.03 -2.69
C THR A 866 15.50 8.59 -1.31
N SER A 867 15.30 7.71 -0.33
CA SER A 867 14.72 8.00 1.00
C SER A 867 14.90 9.44 1.52
N PRO A 868 13.80 10.22 1.61
CA PRO A 868 13.41 10.80 2.86
C PRO A 868 12.25 9.93 3.34
N SER A 869 12.48 9.14 4.38
CA SER A 869 11.33 8.67 5.11
C SER A 869 10.70 9.91 5.76
N ARG A 870 9.61 10.39 5.15
CA ARG A 870 8.63 11.29 5.75
C ARG A 870 7.33 10.51 5.84
N ALA A 871 7.08 9.92 6.99
CA ALA A 871 5.73 9.72 7.49
C ALA A 871 5.78 10.03 9.00
N VAL A 872 4.88 10.90 9.42
CA VAL A 872 4.69 11.31 10.81
C VAL A 872 3.72 10.32 11.45
N THR A 873 4.13 9.66 12.52
CA THR A 873 3.20 9.15 13.52
C THR A 873 3.02 10.21 14.63
N PRO A 874 1.78 10.50 15.09
CA PRO A 874 1.57 11.48 16.14
C PRO A 874 2.28 11.03 17.41
N SER A 875 3.21 11.86 17.90
CA SER A 875 3.64 11.79 19.29
C SER A 875 2.46 12.23 20.13
N TYR A 876 1.78 11.27 20.76
CA TYR A 876 0.81 11.57 21.80
C TYR A 876 1.61 12.04 23.02
N ARG A 877 1.47 13.32 23.38
CA ARG A 877 1.63 13.74 24.77
C ARG A 877 0.29 13.45 25.46
N GLU A 878 0.37 12.82 26.61
CA GLU A 878 -0.73 12.81 27.58
C GLU A 878 -1.13 14.26 27.87
N GLU A 879 -2.39 14.61 27.65
CA GLU A 879 -3.00 15.65 28.46
C GLU A 879 -3.29 15.01 29.82
N SER A 880 -2.65 15.53 30.87
CA SER A 880 -2.94 15.20 32.25
C SER A 880 -4.38 15.61 32.55
N SER A 881 -5.23 14.65 32.86
CA SER A 881 -6.51 14.90 33.52
C SER A 881 -6.23 15.27 34.98
N ASP A 882 -5.97 16.55 35.24
CA ASP A 882 -5.97 17.10 36.60
C ASP A 882 -7.13 18.10 36.75
N GLY A 883 -8.11 17.73 37.59
CA GLY A 883 -9.12 18.63 38.16
C GLY A 883 -10.56 18.35 37.78
#